data_AF-A0A4R4P834-F1
#
_entry.id   AF-A0A4R4P834-F1
#
_cell.length_a   1.000
_cell.length_b   1.000
_cell.length_c   1.000
_cell.angle_alpha   90.00
_cell.angle_beta   90.00
_cell.angle_gamma   90.00
#
_symmetry.space_group_name_H-M   'P 1'
#
loop_
_entity.id
_entity.type
_entity.pdbx_description
1 polymer ?
#
loop_
_entity_poly.entity_id
_entity_poly.type
_entity_poly.pdbx_seq_one_letter_code
_entity_poly.pdbx_strand_id
1 'polypeptide(L)'
;MFDRWGRWVHRRRRWVLAAAGALLVFAGVWGTGVFGALSSSGGFETPGSESTKARQISEQALGRDAADVVILYEGRTTVDDPSYRSSVERALAALPQDKVVGTATYWTTGAPQFVSADRTSTYAVLELAGADETARDAAYQAVEGELDDVGGGLTAAVGGSVATSAAINDRVASDIPRAEAIAMPILLLLLVLIFGGLVAASLPLLVGGIAILGSFTALHAVAQLTDVSIFAVNISTFLGLGLAIDYGLFMVSRFREELRRDGTSVEDALATTMDTAGRTVAVSGVTVAVALSGLLLFDQNFLVSMGYGGIATVFVCMLGALTVLPALLSVLGPKVDALPIRRRRRHRASRGWWGRIAYSVMRRPVVYVVATVALLLALGGPFLRINWGGIDAGALPEGTDARAVAEALETRFPRNATSPINAVVTGTSDRAAIDAFSERLAALPGAADATVTGSSGTTTQISVRYDADPYSPATRDLVQEVRDAPAPAGAQVHVGGSTADVVDELAGLGDTLPWLALLVGGATFVLLFLAFGSVVLPLKAIVMNLLSLSATFGLVVLIFQEGHLSGLLNFTALGAIAPAMPILMLVLLFGISMDYEVFLLSRVREEYDRTGSNVTAVAAGVERTGSIITSAAVLFIVVIGAFATSGITFIKMVGVGMAVAILMDATVVRALLVPAMMRLMGRVNWWAPGPLARLYGRYGIRETTATNPRKPLVVSLTRRETERHSTGTASRDAYRDGPRPADTHTTSRDVPLEAPWPRG
;
A
#
# COMPACT_ATOMS: atom_id res chain seq x y z
N MET A 1 -26.79 11.76 -11.47
CA MET A 1 -27.23 11.29 -10.11
C MET A 1 -26.63 12.20 -9.07
N PHE A 2 -25.31 12.33 -9.10
CA PHE A 2 -24.50 13.18 -8.24
C PHE A 2 -24.91 14.66 -8.25
N ASP A 3 -25.41 15.24 -9.35
CA ASP A 3 -26.07 16.58 -9.35
C ASP A 3 -27.14 16.69 -8.24
N ARG A 4 -28.10 15.77 -8.21
CA ARG A 4 -29.20 15.79 -7.23
C ARG A 4 -28.69 15.63 -5.81
N TRP A 5 -27.66 14.81 -5.61
CA TRP A 5 -26.99 14.65 -4.32
C TRP A 5 -26.29 15.94 -3.89
N GLY A 6 -25.55 16.60 -4.79
CA GLY A 6 -24.91 17.90 -4.52
C GLY A 6 -25.92 18.98 -4.13
N ARG A 7 -27.06 19.07 -4.84
CA ARG A 7 -28.16 19.99 -4.47
C ARG A 7 -28.79 19.65 -3.13
N TRP A 8 -28.96 18.35 -2.81
CA TRP A 8 -29.47 17.91 -1.51
C TRP A 8 -28.49 18.26 -0.37
N VAL A 9 -27.21 17.98 -0.54
CA VAL A 9 -26.15 18.34 0.43
C VAL A 9 -26.07 19.86 0.60
N HIS A 10 -26.14 20.65 -0.48
CA HIS A 10 -26.21 22.12 -0.39
C HIS A 10 -27.36 22.57 0.53
N ARG A 11 -28.57 22.04 0.30
CA ARG A 11 -29.79 22.42 1.04
C ARG A 11 -29.81 21.93 2.49
N ARG A 12 -29.23 20.76 2.76
CA ARG A 12 -29.17 20.14 4.10
C ARG A 12 -27.84 20.35 4.84
N ARG A 13 -26.88 21.10 4.29
CA ARG A 13 -25.48 21.23 4.77
C ARG A 13 -25.29 21.37 6.28
N ARG A 14 -26.12 22.16 6.98
CA ARG A 14 -26.04 22.29 8.45
C ARG A 14 -26.33 20.98 9.19
N TRP A 15 -27.32 20.22 8.73
CA TRP A 15 -27.65 18.89 9.28
C TRP A 15 -26.60 17.84 8.90
N VAL A 16 -26.06 17.90 7.67
CA VAL A 16 -24.96 17.01 7.25
C VAL A 16 -23.71 17.23 8.13
N LEU A 17 -23.35 18.48 8.39
CA LEU A 17 -22.21 18.80 9.27
C LEU A 17 -22.49 18.51 10.75
N ALA A 18 -23.73 18.68 11.23
CA ALA A 18 -24.09 18.30 12.59
C ALA A 18 -24.03 16.78 12.79
N ALA A 19 -24.53 15.99 11.83
CA ALA A 19 -24.43 14.54 11.84
C ALA A 19 -22.97 14.06 11.73
N ALA A 20 -22.17 14.67 10.85
CA ALA A 20 -20.74 14.38 10.74
C ALA A 20 -19.97 14.74 12.03
N GLY A 21 -20.32 15.84 12.71
CA GLY A 21 -19.75 16.21 14.00
C GLY A 21 -20.13 15.25 15.12
N ALA A 22 -21.39 14.79 15.17
CA ALA A 22 -21.83 13.77 16.12
C ALA A 22 -21.15 12.42 15.88
N LEU A 23 -21.01 12.00 14.60
CA LEU A 23 -20.25 10.82 14.20
C LEU A 23 -18.76 10.95 14.56
N LEU A 24 -18.17 12.14 14.44
CA LEU A 24 -16.76 12.38 14.81
C LEU A 24 -16.54 12.28 16.32
N VAL A 25 -17.47 12.78 17.14
CA VAL A 25 -17.43 12.61 18.61
C VAL A 25 -17.61 11.14 18.99
N PHE A 26 -18.57 10.44 18.37
CA PHE A 26 -18.73 8.99 18.55
C PHE A 26 -17.47 8.21 18.14
N ALA A 27 -16.86 8.56 17.02
CA ALA A 27 -15.62 7.96 16.53
C ALA A 27 -14.44 8.18 17.48
N GLY A 28 -14.30 9.37 18.07
CA GLY A 28 -13.25 9.66 19.04
C GLY A 28 -13.42 8.94 20.39
N VAL A 29 -14.66 8.65 20.81
CA VAL A 29 -14.98 8.00 22.10
C VAL A 29 -15.04 6.49 22.00
N TRP A 30 -15.58 5.94 20.91
CA TRP A 30 -15.78 4.50 20.72
C TRP A 30 -14.80 3.89 19.71
N GLY A 31 -14.51 4.56 18.59
CA GLY A 31 -13.56 4.07 17.59
C GLY A 31 -12.11 3.98 18.07
N THR A 32 -11.75 4.69 19.13
CA THR A 32 -10.47 4.53 19.84
C THR A 32 -10.37 3.23 20.63
N GLY A 33 -11.49 2.54 20.90
CA GLY A 33 -11.53 1.19 21.45
C GLY A 33 -10.92 0.12 20.53
N VAL A 34 -10.64 0.45 19.26
CA VAL A 34 -10.01 -0.46 18.30
C VAL A 34 -8.67 -1.02 18.83
N PHE A 35 -7.86 -0.19 19.48
CA PHE A 35 -6.53 -0.59 19.97
C PHE A 35 -6.55 -1.68 21.05
N GLY A 36 -7.67 -1.86 21.76
CA GLY A 36 -7.88 -2.94 22.73
C GLY A 36 -8.74 -4.10 22.22
N ALA A 37 -9.07 -4.12 20.93
CA ALA A 37 -9.91 -5.14 20.28
C ALA A 37 -9.27 -5.76 19.03
N LEU A 38 -8.06 -5.35 18.67
CA LEU A 38 -7.27 -5.95 17.60
C LEU A 38 -6.51 -7.17 18.12
N SER A 39 -6.36 -8.18 17.28
CA SER A 39 -5.56 -9.36 17.57
C SER A 39 -4.07 -8.98 17.57
N SER A 40 -3.39 -9.26 18.67
CA SER A 40 -1.93 -9.11 18.83
C SER A 40 -1.13 -10.11 17.99
N SER A 41 -1.75 -11.24 17.62
CA SER A 41 -1.12 -12.25 16.80
C SER A 41 -0.74 -11.73 15.41
N GLY A 42 0.44 -12.13 14.93
CA GLY A 42 0.97 -11.65 13.65
C GLY A 42 0.09 -12.02 12.45
N GLY A 43 -0.59 -13.16 12.52
CA GLY A 43 -1.56 -13.61 11.50
C GLY A 43 -0.92 -14.01 10.16
N PHE A 44 0.39 -14.29 10.14
CA PHE A 44 1.17 -14.64 8.96
C PHE A 44 1.12 -16.14 8.61
N GLU A 45 0.86 -17.02 9.59
CA GLU A 45 0.61 -18.45 9.34
C GLU A 45 -0.55 -18.67 8.36
N THR A 46 -0.53 -19.78 7.63
CA THR A 46 -1.59 -20.19 6.70
C THR A 46 -2.54 -21.16 7.41
N PRO A 47 -3.77 -20.75 7.78
CA PRO A 47 -4.65 -21.56 8.62
C PRO A 47 -4.96 -22.94 8.03
N GLY A 48 -4.69 -23.99 8.79
CA GLY A 48 -4.93 -25.36 8.35
C GLY A 48 -3.95 -25.87 7.30
N SER A 49 -2.74 -25.31 7.23
CA SER A 49 -1.59 -25.87 6.49
C SER A 49 -1.17 -27.25 7.02
N GLU A 50 -0.07 -27.81 6.55
CA GLU A 50 0.53 -29.00 7.17
C GLU A 50 1.40 -28.59 8.36
N SER A 51 2.13 -27.48 8.26
CA SER A 51 2.99 -26.96 9.33
C SER A 51 2.22 -26.60 10.60
N THR A 52 1.11 -25.86 10.48
CA THR A 52 0.23 -25.50 11.60
C THR A 52 -0.42 -26.76 12.21
N LYS A 53 -0.73 -27.78 11.41
CA LYS A 53 -1.22 -29.08 11.93
C LYS A 53 -0.14 -29.82 12.71
N ALA A 54 1.08 -29.92 12.18
CA ALA A 54 2.21 -30.52 12.87
C ALA A 54 2.45 -29.86 14.23
N ARG A 55 2.45 -28.52 14.25
CA ARG A 55 2.55 -27.71 15.48
C ARG A 55 1.43 -28.02 16.47
N GLN A 56 0.16 -27.93 16.06
CA GLN A 56 -0.99 -28.21 16.93
C GLN A 56 -1.00 -29.65 17.49
N ILE A 57 -0.60 -30.63 16.68
CA ILE A 57 -0.55 -32.05 17.09
C ILE A 57 0.58 -32.28 18.10
N SER A 58 1.75 -31.65 17.91
CA SER A 58 2.85 -31.68 18.87
C SER A 58 2.43 -31.04 20.19
N GLU A 59 1.94 -29.79 20.15
CA GLU A 59 1.46 -29.03 21.32
C GLU A 59 0.43 -29.81 22.17
N GLN A 60 -0.49 -30.54 21.53
CA GLN A 60 -1.53 -31.32 22.21
C GLN A 60 -1.04 -32.66 22.79
N ALA A 61 -0.06 -33.31 22.17
CA ALA A 61 0.35 -34.68 22.53
C ALA A 61 1.63 -34.73 23.37
N LEU A 62 2.59 -33.85 23.10
CA LEU A 62 3.90 -33.77 23.73
C LEU A 62 3.96 -32.64 24.78
N GLY A 63 3.02 -31.69 24.73
CA GLY A 63 3.11 -30.40 25.43
C GLY A 63 3.77 -29.33 24.56
N ARG A 64 3.90 -28.11 25.09
CA ARG A 64 4.56 -27.01 24.37
C ARG A 64 6.08 -27.15 24.47
N ASP A 65 6.70 -27.53 23.36
CA ASP A 65 8.16 -27.53 23.14
C ASP A 65 8.69 -26.15 22.70
N ALA A 66 7.80 -25.14 22.66
CA ALA A 66 8.11 -23.77 22.22
C ALA A 66 8.42 -22.86 23.42
N ALA A 67 9.50 -22.08 23.31
CA ALA A 67 9.85 -21.06 24.27
C ALA A 67 9.01 -19.78 24.05
N ASP A 68 7.88 -19.68 24.74
CA ASP A 68 7.01 -18.48 24.72
C ASP A 68 7.82 -17.21 25.03
N VAL A 69 8.67 -17.29 26.06
CA VAL A 69 9.65 -16.25 26.44
C VAL A 69 11.02 -16.88 26.65
N VAL A 70 12.07 -16.19 26.20
CA VAL A 70 13.46 -16.50 26.51
C VAL A 70 14.08 -15.29 27.19
N ILE A 71 14.57 -15.45 28.41
CA ILE A 71 15.36 -14.40 29.09
C ILE A 71 16.83 -14.78 28.98
N LEU A 72 17.62 -13.93 28.32
CA LEU A 72 19.07 -14.02 28.32
C LEU A 72 19.61 -13.31 29.56
N TYR A 73 20.46 -14.00 30.32
CA TYR A 73 21.22 -13.43 31.42
C TYR A 73 22.70 -13.35 31.04
N GLU A 74 23.31 -12.22 31.37
CA GLU A 74 24.74 -11.96 31.15
C GLU A 74 25.41 -11.50 32.45
N GLY A 75 26.66 -11.92 32.66
CA GLY A 75 27.43 -11.59 33.86
C GLY A 75 28.92 -11.44 33.61
N ARG A 76 29.61 -10.86 34.60
CA ARG A 76 31.09 -10.83 34.65
C ARG A 76 31.69 -12.07 35.32
N THR A 77 30.85 -12.86 35.98
CA THR A 77 31.15 -14.17 36.56
C THR A 77 30.61 -15.28 35.66
N THR A 78 31.07 -16.52 35.86
CA THR A 78 30.57 -17.67 35.09
C THR A 78 29.23 -18.17 35.63
N VAL A 79 28.46 -18.84 34.76
CA VAL A 79 27.17 -19.50 35.08
C VAL A 79 27.31 -20.59 36.17
N ASP A 80 28.53 -21.06 36.42
CA ASP A 80 28.87 -22.00 37.51
C ASP A 80 29.01 -21.33 38.89
N ASP A 81 29.01 -20.00 38.97
CA ASP A 81 29.12 -19.24 40.23
C ASP A 81 27.81 -19.33 41.04
N PRO A 82 27.85 -19.74 42.33
CA PRO A 82 26.66 -19.80 43.18
C PRO A 82 25.91 -18.46 43.31
N SER A 83 26.60 -17.32 43.21
CA SER A 83 25.98 -16.00 43.25
C SER A 83 25.16 -15.71 41.98
N TYR A 84 25.67 -16.10 40.82
CA TYR A 84 24.98 -16.03 39.52
C TYR A 84 23.70 -16.87 39.58
N ARG A 85 23.85 -18.16 39.88
CA ARG A 85 22.73 -19.11 40.02
C ARG A 85 21.67 -18.59 40.99
N SER A 86 22.07 -18.18 42.19
CA SER A 86 21.12 -17.71 43.22
C SER A 86 20.36 -16.44 42.82
N SER A 87 20.86 -15.67 41.86
CA SER A 87 20.21 -14.45 41.37
C SER A 87 19.14 -14.79 40.35
N VAL A 88 19.47 -15.61 39.35
CA VAL A 88 18.51 -16.10 38.36
C VAL A 88 17.42 -16.95 39.01
N GLU A 89 17.76 -17.92 39.88
CA GLU A 89 16.76 -18.75 40.56
C GLU A 89 15.82 -17.93 41.46
N ARG A 90 16.29 -16.80 42.02
CA ARG A 90 15.45 -15.91 42.85
C ARG A 90 14.49 -15.08 42.00
N ALA A 91 14.93 -14.56 40.86
CA ALA A 91 14.08 -13.81 39.95
C ALA A 91 12.98 -14.72 39.37
N LEU A 92 13.37 -15.89 38.84
CA LEU A 92 12.42 -16.88 38.30
C LEU A 92 11.42 -17.39 39.37
N ALA A 93 11.84 -17.49 40.63
CA ALA A 93 10.97 -17.89 41.74
C ALA A 93 10.07 -16.76 42.29
N ALA A 94 10.25 -15.51 41.85
CA ALA A 94 9.37 -14.40 42.17
C ALA A 94 8.15 -14.32 41.23
N LEU A 95 8.27 -14.86 40.01
CA LEU A 95 7.26 -14.74 38.96
C LEU A 95 5.91 -15.42 39.35
N PRO A 96 4.75 -14.83 39.00
CA PRO A 96 3.45 -15.41 39.32
C PRO A 96 3.20 -16.78 38.66
N GLN A 97 2.99 -17.82 39.47
CA GLN A 97 2.75 -19.19 38.99
C GLN A 97 1.40 -19.40 38.29
N ASP A 98 0.49 -18.40 38.33
CA ASP A 98 -0.73 -18.36 37.52
C ASP A 98 -0.54 -17.64 36.17
N LYS A 99 0.71 -17.23 35.86
CA LYS A 99 1.14 -16.58 34.62
C LYS A 99 2.29 -17.30 33.94
N VAL A 100 3.21 -17.88 34.72
CA VAL A 100 4.32 -18.73 34.26
C VAL A 100 4.12 -20.14 34.78
N VAL A 101 3.83 -21.09 33.88
CA VAL A 101 3.48 -22.48 34.24
C VAL A 101 4.69 -23.42 34.22
N GLY A 102 5.76 -23.05 33.52
CA GLY A 102 6.99 -23.84 33.42
C GLY A 102 8.21 -22.95 33.24
N THR A 103 9.36 -23.37 33.78
CA THR A 103 10.65 -22.72 33.56
C THR A 103 11.76 -23.75 33.33
N ALA A 104 12.59 -23.53 32.32
CA ALA A 104 13.73 -24.38 31.98
C ALA A 104 15.03 -23.58 31.92
N THR A 105 16.09 -24.10 32.53
CA THR A 105 17.40 -23.44 32.68
C THR A 105 18.52 -24.48 32.57
N TYR A 106 19.76 -24.01 32.47
CA TYR A 106 20.95 -24.88 32.59
C TYR A 106 20.94 -25.72 33.89
N TRP A 107 20.58 -25.14 35.04
CA TRP A 107 20.66 -25.84 36.33
C TRP A 107 19.50 -26.83 36.58
N THR A 108 18.38 -26.70 35.86
CA THR A 108 17.25 -27.65 35.93
C THR A 108 17.33 -28.75 34.87
N THR A 109 17.84 -28.45 33.67
CA THR A 109 17.96 -29.43 32.57
C THR A 109 19.31 -30.16 32.56
N GLY A 110 20.37 -29.54 33.10
CA GLY A 110 21.76 -29.98 32.95
C GLY A 110 22.30 -29.85 31.52
N ALA A 111 21.52 -29.32 30.58
CA ALA A 111 21.77 -29.45 29.15
C ALA A 111 22.69 -28.32 28.62
N PRO A 112 23.80 -28.63 27.93
CA PRO A 112 24.87 -27.67 27.66
C PRO A 112 24.50 -26.55 26.69
N GLN A 113 23.44 -26.71 25.89
CA GLN A 113 22.97 -25.68 24.96
C GLN A 113 22.44 -24.42 25.66
N PHE A 114 22.05 -24.50 26.93
CA PHE A 114 21.59 -23.34 27.72
C PHE A 114 22.70 -22.35 28.10
N VAL A 115 23.97 -22.68 27.84
CA VAL A 115 25.15 -21.89 28.28
C VAL A 115 26.00 -21.48 27.07
N SER A 116 26.48 -20.24 27.08
CA SER A 116 27.33 -19.70 26.01
C SER A 116 28.71 -20.38 25.96
N ALA A 117 29.38 -20.32 24.81
CA ALA A 117 30.69 -20.94 24.60
C ALA A 117 31.79 -20.45 25.57
N ASP A 118 31.65 -19.24 26.12
CA ASP A 118 32.53 -18.63 27.13
C ASP A 118 32.03 -18.77 28.59
N ARG A 119 30.84 -19.36 28.79
CA ARG A 119 30.16 -19.58 30.08
C ARG A 119 29.85 -18.32 30.91
N THR A 120 29.83 -17.14 30.29
CA THR A 120 29.41 -15.87 30.93
C THR A 120 27.90 -15.63 30.83
N SER A 121 27.26 -16.25 29.84
CA SER A 121 25.85 -16.05 29.51
C SER A 121 25.07 -17.37 29.61
N THR A 122 23.84 -17.30 30.10
CA THR A 122 22.87 -18.41 30.11
C THR A 122 21.52 -17.85 29.75
N TYR A 123 20.63 -18.66 29.19
CA TYR A 123 19.23 -18.28 29.06
C TYR A 123 18.31 -19.13 29.97
N ALA A 124 17.14 -18.57 30.27
CA ALA A 124 15.99 -19.30 30.79
C ALA A 124 14.86 -19.26 29.76
N VAL A 125 14.17 -20.39 29.61
CA VAL A 125 12.91 -20.50 28.85
C VAL A 125 11.76 -20.45 29.84
N LEU A 126 10.74 -19.64 29.56
CA LEU A 126 9.47 -19.62 30.28
C LEU A 126 8.35 -20.15 29.38
N GLU A 127 7.45 -20.93 29.98
CA GLU A 127 6.17 -21.33 29.40
C GLU A 127 5.06 -20.52 30.06
N LEU A 128 4.26 -19.78 29.27
CA LEU A 128 3.23 -18.86 29.78
C LEU A 128 1.88 -19.55 29.96
N ALA A 129 1.05 -19.06 30.87
CA ALA A 129 -0.32 -19.52 31.06
C ALA A 129 -1.23 -19.01 29.92
N GLY A 130 -1.69 -19.90 29.03
CA GLY A 130 -2.65 -19.55 27.99
C GLY A 130 -2.86 -20.67 26.96
N ALA A 131 -4.12 -20.96 26.64
CA ALA A 131 -4.46 -21.95 25.60
C ALA A 131 -4.28 -21.40 24.17
N ASP A 132 -4.44 -20.09 24.00
CA ASP A 132 -4.24 -19.35 22.76
C ASP A 132 -3.17 -18.26 22.92
N GLU A 133 -2.80 -17.63 21.80
CA GLU A 133 -1.77 -16.59 21.74
C GLU A 133 -2.18 -15.35 22.55
N THR A 134 -3.42 -14.90 22.43
CA THR A 134 -3.97 -13.74 23.16
C THR A 134 -3.92 -13.90 24.68
N ALA A 135 -4.20 -15.10 25.20
CA ALA A 135 -4.06 -15.40 26.63
C ALA A 135 -2.59 -15.38 27.08
N ARG A 136 -1.66 -15.84 26.23
CA ARG A 136 -0.21 -15.75 26.49
C ARG A 136 0.29 -14.30 26.44
N ASP A 137 -0.16 -13.49 25.49
CA ASP A 137 0.14 -12.05 25.43
C ASP A 137 -0.32 -11.34 26.72
N ALA A 138 -1.53 -11.63 27.19
CA ALA A 138 -2.06 -11.09 28.43
C ALA A 138 -1.32 -11.62 29.69
N ALA A 139 -0.75 -12.83 29.62
CA ALA A 139 0.11 -13.35 30.67
C ALA A 139 1.49 -12.70 30.66
N TYR A 140 2.07 -12.47 29.47
CA TYR A 140 3.33 -11.76 29.26
C TYR A 140 3.26 -10.32 29.77
N GLN A 141 2.25 -9.55 29.35
CA GLN A 141 2.01 -8.16 29.80
C GLN A 141 1.83 -8.03 31.32
N ALA A 142 1.45 -9.10 32.01
CA ALA A 142 1.32 -9.14 33.47
C ALA A 142 2.65 -9.41 34.21
N VAL A 143 3.70 -9.89 33.52
CA VAL A 143 5.00 -10.25 34.12
C VAL A 143 6.19 -9.53 33.50
N GLU A 144 6.06 -8.93 32.32
CA GLU A 144 7.14 -8.28 31.54
C GLU A 144 8.01 -7.35 32.40
N GLY A 145 7.38 -6.45 33.18
CA GLY A 145 8.08 -5.51 34.07
C GLY A 145 8.81 -6.14 35.27
N GLU A 146 8.73 -7.46 35.46
CA GLU A 146 9.47 -8.22 36.47
C GLU A 146 10.62 -9.04 35.85
N LEU A 147 10.66 -9.20 34.52
CA LEU A 147 11.63 -10.07 33.83
C LEU A 147 13.05 -9.46 33.74
N ASP A 148 13.14 -8.12 33.75
CA ASP A 148 14.39 -7.36 33.62
C ASP A 148 15.21 -7.29 34.93
N ASP A 149 14.58 -7.40 36.11
CA ASP A 149 15.27 -7.30 37.41
C ASP A 149 15.73 -8.66 37.95
N VAL A 150 16.91 -9.08 37.53
CA VAL A 150 17.58 -10.28 38.06
C VAL A 150 18.57 -9.97 39.21
N GLY A 151 18.84 -8.69 39.49
CA GLY A 151 19.82 -8.25 40.48
C GLY A 151 21.25 -8.78 40.28
N GLY A 152 22.00 -8.93 41.38
CA GLY A 152 23.32 -9.59 41.40
C GLY A 152 24.48 -8.89 40.66
N GLY A 153 24.22 -7.83 39.90
CA GLY A 153 25.18 -7.25 38.95
C GLY A 153 25.23 -7.99 37.61
N LEU A 154 24.21 -8.81 37.33
CA LEU A 154 23.91 -9.37 36.02
C LEU A 154 23.04 -8.38 35.22
N THR A 155 22.90 -8.60 33.92
CA THR A 155 21.88 -7.97 33.07
C THR A 155 20.97 -9.04 32.49
N ALA A 156 19.67 -8.75 32.45
CA ALA A 156 18.67 -9.54 31.73
C ALA A 156 18.31 -8.84 30.41
N ALA A 157 17.93 -9.62 29.40
CA ALA A 157 17.30 -9.15 28.18
C ALA A 157 16.21 -10.16 27.78
N VAL A 158 15.03 -9.67 27.40
CA VAL A 158 13.83 -10.49 27.17
C VAL A 158 13.54 -10.67 25.68
N GLY A 159 13.31 -11.91 25.25
CA GLY A 159 12.97 -12.32 23.90
C GLY A 159 12.13 -13.60 23.89
N GLY A 160 12.26 -14.41 22.85
CA GLY A 160 11.30 -15.50 22.58
C GLY A 160 10.13 -15.01 21.72
N SER A 161 9.20 -15.89 21.36
CA SER A 161 8.15 -15.61 20.37
C SER A 161 7.17 -14.53 20.84
N VAL A 162 6.63 -14.67 22.06
CA VAL A 162 5.60 -13.77 22.61
C VAL A 162 6.19 -12.37 22.85
N ALA A 163 7.38 -12.28 23.46
CA ALA A 163 8.07 -11.00 23.66
C ALA A 163 8.43 -10.30 22.34
N THR A 164 8.81 -11.06 21.30
CA THR A 164 9.08 -10.50 19.96
C THR A 164 7.81 -9.93 19.34
N SER A 165 6.69 -10.66 19.39
CA SER A 165 5.38 -10.17 18.92
C SER A 165 4.92 -8.92 19.68
N ALA A 166 5.00 -8.94 21.02
CA ALA A 166 4.69 -7.79 21.86
C ALA A 166 5.54 -6.55 21.50
N ALA A 167 6.86 -6.71 21.41
CA ALA A 167 7.77 -5.64 21.03
C ALA A 167 7.49 -5.09 19.62
N ILE A 168 7.11 -5.94 18.65
CA ILE A 168 6.68 -5.50 17.31
C ILE A 168 5.39 -4.67 17.39
N ASN A 169 4.40 -5.13 18.16
CA ASN A 169 3.09 -4.48 18.29
C ASN A 169 3.17 -3.12 19.00
N ASP A 170 3.95 -3.02 20.07
CA ASP A 170 4.21 -1.74 20.75
C ASP A 170 5.01 -0.77 19.87
N ARG A 171 5.93 -1.30 19.06
CA ARG A 171 6.65 -0.50 18.06
C ARG A 171 5.74 0.01 16.96
N VAL A 172 4.76 -0.77 16.52
CA VAL A 172 3.68 -0.37 15.59
C VAL A 172 2.83 0.74 16.20
N ALA A 173 2.28 0.52 17.39
CA ALA A 173 1.40 1.47 18.08
C ALA A 173 2.10 2.81 18.34
N SER A 174 3.38 2.78 18.72
CA SER A 174 4.19 3.98 18.96
C SER A 174 4.68 4.69 17.69
N ASP A 175 4.68 4.06 16.52
CA ASP A 175 5.08 4.68 15.26
C ASP A 175 3.96 5.44 14.53
N ILE A 176 2.71 5.02 14.65
CA ILE A 176 1.54 5.73 14.07
C ILE A 176 1.54 7.23 14.41
N PRO A 177 1.56 7.66 15.70
CA PRO A 177 1.54 9.08 16.05
C PRO A 177 2.83 9.82 15.64
N ARG A 178 3.97 9.11 15.51
CA ARG A 178 5.23 9.70 15.02
C ARG A 178 5.15 9.98 13.52
N ALA A 179 4.65 9.02 12.74
CA ALA A 179 4.44 9.18 11.30
C ALA A 179 3.43 10.31 11.00
N GLU A 180 2.30 10.37 11.74
CA GLU A 180 1.34 11.46 11.60
C GLU A 180 1.93 12.83 11.98
N ALA A 181 2.69 12.93 13.08
CA ALA A 181 3.33 14.18 13.50
C ALA A 181 4.37 14.70 12.49
N ILE A 182 5.04 13.81 11.75
CA ILE A 182 5.96 14.15 10.66
C ILE A 182 5.19 14.51 9.38
N ALA A 183 4.17 13.74 9.01
CA ALA A 183 3.44 13.90 7.76
C ALA A 183 2.55 15.16 7.76
N MET A 184 1.75 15.39 8.81
CA MET A 184 0.72 16.43 8.85
C MET A 184 1.26 17.85 8.56
N PRO A 185 2.40 18.32 9.12
CA PRO A 185 2.97 19.63 8.79
C PRO A 185 3.45 19.74 7.33
N ILE A 186 4.06 18.68 6.79
CA ILE A 186 4.58 18.65 5.41
C ILE A 186 3.41 18.64 4.42
N LEU A 187 2.37 17.85 4.69
CA LEU A 187 1.14 17.81 3.90
C LEU A 187 0.41 19.16 3.92
N LEU A 188 0.29 19.80 5.07
CA LEU A 188 -0.29 21.14 5.17
C LEU A 188 0.51 22.17 4.34
N LEU A 189 1.85 22.14 4.41
CA LEU A 189 2.73 23.01 3.63
C LEU A 189 2.56 22.77 2.10
N LEU A 190 2.51 21.52 1.67
CA LEU A 190 2.29 21.14 0.26
C LEU A 190 0.90 21.55 -0.22
N LEU A 191 -0.16 21.28 0.55
CA LEU A 191 -1.53 21.69 0.23
C LEU A 191 -1.66 23.22 0.17
N VAL A 192 -0.98 23.96 1.06
CA VAL A 192 -0.88 25.44 0.99
C VAL A 192 -0.17 25.88 -0.29
N LEU A 193 0.90 25.21 -0.71
CA LEU A 193 1.64 25.51 -1.95
C LEU A 193 0.77 25.26 -3.20
N ILE A 194 0.07 24.12 -3.25
CA ILE A 194 -0.81 23.70 -4.37
C ILE A 194 -2.02 24.63 -4.49
N PHE A 195 -2.72 24.89 -3.37
CA PHE A 195 -3.95 25.68 -3.40
C PHE A 195 -3.74 27.20 -3.32
N GLY A 196 -2.64 27.67 -2.73
CA GLY A 196 -2.28 29.07 -2.58
C GLY A 196 -2.99 29.83 -1.44
N GLY A 197 -3.68 29.14 -0.54
CA GLY A 197 -4.39 29.73 0.59
C GLY A 197 -4.80 28.70 1.64
N LEU A 198 -4.80 29.09 2.91
CA LEU A 198 -4.87 28.16 4.05
C LEU A 198 -6.20 27.43 4.16
N VAL A 199 -7.33 28.10 3.89
CA VAL A 199 -8.68 27.51 4.01
C VAL A 199 -8.92 26.40 2.98
N ALA A 200 -8.37 26.53 1.78
CA ALA A 200 -8.44 25.47 0.78
C ALA A 200 -7.54 24.27 1.14
N ALA A 201 -6.44 24.51 1.86
CA ALA A 201 -5.47 23.49 2.25
C ALA A 201 -5.89 22.67 3.46
N SER A 202 -6.56 23.26 4.45
CA SER A 202 -7.07 22.53 5.61
C SER A 202 -8.27 21.63 5.29
N LEU A 203 -8.99 21.87 4.17
CA LEU A 203 -10.17 21.08 3.81
C LEU A 203 -9.87 19.59 3.56
N PRO A 204 -8.95 19.19 2.66
CA PRO A 204 -8.63 17.76 2.49
C PRO A 204 -7.99 17.14 3.74
N LEU A 205 -7.18 17.90 4.48
CA LEU A 205 -6.52 17.42 5.69
C LEU A 205 -7.53 17.10 6.81
N LEU A 206 -8.56 17.95 6.97
CA LEU A 206 -9.67 17.73 7.91
C LEU A 206 -10.53 16.53 7.49
N VAL A 207 -10.75 16.33 6.18
CA VAL A 207 -11.43 15.12 5.69
C VAL A 207 -10.57 13.87 5.93
N GLY A 208 -9.24 13.98 5.86
CA GLY A 208 -8.30 12.93 6.25
C GLY A 208 -8.40 12.55 7.72
N GLY A 209 -8.38 13.53 8.64
CA GLY A 209 -8.57 13.26 10.07
C GLY A 209 -9.94 12.62 10.40
N ILE A 210 -11.01 13.05 9.74
CA ILE A 210 -12.33 12.40 9.83
C ILE A 210 -12.28 10.98 9.25
N ALA A 211 -11.54 10.76 8.16
CA ALA A 211 -11.40 9.45 7.54
C ALA A 211 -10.65 8.47 8.43
N ILE A 212 -9.53 8.85 9.05
CA ILE A 212 -8.77 8.00 9.98
C ILE A 212 -9.67 7.55 11.15
N LEU A 213 -10.29 8.51 11.85
CA LEU A 213 -11.16 8.20 13.01
C LEU A 213 -12.40 7.38 12.61
N GLY A 214 -13.02 7.68 11.47
CA GLY A 214 -14.12 6.88 10.94
C GLY A 214 -13.70 5.48 10.50
N SER A 215 -12.45 5.30 10.05
CA SER A 215 -11.89 4.00 9.69
C SER A 215 -11.62 3.15 10.92
N PHE A 216 -11.04 3.74 11.98
CA PHE A 216 -10.88 3.07 13.28
C PHE A 216 -12.24 2.67 13.88
N THR A 217 -13.26 3.52 13.73
CA THR A 217 -14.65 3.20 14.11
C THR A 217 -15.21 2.00 13.36
N ALA A 218 -15.02 1.96 12.03
CA ALA A 218 -15.46 0.83 11.21
C ALA A 218 -14.67 -0.45 11.52
N LEU A 219 -13.37 -0.34 11.75
CA LEU A 219 -12.48 -1.45 12.08
C LEU A 219 -12.79 -2.03 13.47
N HIS A 220 -13.07 -1.19 14.46
CA HIS A 220 -13.54 -1.64 15.78
C HIS A 220 -14.85 -2.43 15.68
N ALA A 221 -15.77 -2.03 14.80
CA ALA A 221 -17.02 -2.75 14.53
C ALA A 221 -16.78 -4.12 13.86
N VAL A 222 -15.80 -4.23 12.95
CA VAL A 222 -15.38 -5.51 12.37
C VAL A 222 -14.75 -6.41 13.43
N ALA A 223 -13.90 -5.84 14.30
CA ALA A 223 -13.27 -6.53 15.43
C ALA A 223 -14.25 -7.03 16.52
N GLN A 224 -15.55 -6.71 16.44
CA GLN A 224 -16.58 -7.36 17.28
C GLN A 224 -17.14 -8.66 16.67
N LEU A 225 -16.74 -9.01 15.44
CA LEU A 225 -17.33 -10.10 14.63
C LEU A 225 -16.30 -11.09 14.09
N THR A 226 -15.03 -10.70 14.00
CA THR A 226 -13.89 -11.48 13.51
C THR A 226 -12.62 -10.95 14.15
N ASP A 227 -11.59 -11.79 14.26
CA ASP A 227 -10.23 -11.33 14.49
C ASP A 227 -9.80 -10.31 13.44
N VAL A 228 -8.98 -9.34 13.87
CA VAL A 228 -8.42 -8.28 13.03
C VAL A 228 -7.03 -7.94 13.56
N SER A 229 -5.99 -8.24 12.80
CA SER A 229 -4.60 -7.97 13.18
C SER A 229 -4.31 -6.47 13.30
N ILE A 230 -3.51 -6.09 14.30
CA ILE A 230 -3.14 -4.69 14.63
C ILE A 230 -2.61 -3.89 13.42
N PHE A 231 -1.93 -4.55 12.47
CA PHE A 231 -1.37 -3.87 11.30
C PHE A 231 -2.43 -3.22 10.38
N ALA A 232 -3.70 -3.63 10.46
CA ALA A 232 -4.81 -3.02 9.72
C ALA A 232 -5.03 -1.54 10.07
N VAL A 233 -4.58 -1.10 11.26
CA VAL A 233 -4.57 0.32 11.66
C VAL A 233 -3.61 1.13 10.80
N ASN A 234 -2.41 0.61 10.49
CA ASN A 234 -1.42 1.30 9.65
C ASN A 234 -1.98 1.59 8.26
N ILE A 235 -2.57 0.57 7.62
CA ILE A 235 -3.26 0.72 6.32
C ILE A 235 -4.34 1.79 6.44
N SER A 236 -5.17 1.71 7.49
CA SER A 236 -6.28 2.65 7.69
C SER A 236 -5.81 4.10 7.83
N THR A 237 -4.71 4.34 8.54
CA THR A 237 -4.10 5.68 8.65
C THR A 237 -3.55 6.16 7.31
N PHE A 238 -2.65 5.43 6.65
CA PHE A 238 -1.96 5.97 5.48
C PHE A 238 -2.84 5.97 4.22
N LEU A 239 -3.65 4.92 4.01
CA LEU A 239 -4.60 4.86 2.90
C LEU A 239 -5.72 5.89 3.12
N GLY A 240 -6.18 6.05 4.37
CA GLY A 240 -7.22 7.00 4.74
C GLY A 240 -6.79 8.44 4.50
N LEU A 241 -5.60 8.81 4.99
CA LEU A 241 -5.03 10.13 4.79
C LEU A 241 -4.73 10.41 3.30
N GLY A 242 -4.13 9.44 2.60
CA GLY A 242 -3.80 9.57 1.17
C GLY A 242 -5.04 9.75 0.28
N LEU A 243 -6.00 8.84 0.34
CA LEU A 243 -7.21 8.90 -0.47
C LEU A 243 -8.10 10.11 -0.12
N ALA A 244 -8.26 10.43 1.17
CA ALA A 244 -9.03 11.62 1.57
C ALA A 244 -8.38 12.92 1.08
N ILE A 245 -7.05 13.01 1.09
CA ILE A 245 -6.31 14.15 0.55
C ILE A 245 -6.50 14.26 -0.96
N ASP A 246 -6.40 13.16 -1.71
CA ASP A 246 -6.53 13.16 -3.17
C ASP A 246 -7.95 13.43 -3.65
N TYR A 247 -8.94 12.74 -3.08
CA TYR A 247 -10.35 13.02 -3.35
C TYR A 247 -10.69 14.46 -2.97
N GLY A 248 -10.12 14.97 -1.86
CA GLY A 248 -10.20 16.36 -1.48
C GLY A 248 -9.55 17.32 -2.48
N LEU A 249 -8.38 16.96 -3.04
CA LEU A 249 -7.67 17.75 -4.05
C LEU A 249 -8.51 17.91 -5.32
N PHE A 250 -9.08 16.84 -5.85
CA PHE A 250 -9.96 16.89 -7.01
C PHE A 250 -11.25 17.68 -6.73
N MET A 251 -11.91 17.44 -5.59
CA MET A 251 -13.17 18.12 -5.24
C MET A 251 -12.99 19.62 -4.97
N VAL A 252 -11.99 20.01 -4.17
CA VAL A 252 -11.70 21.42 -3.86
C VAL A 252 -11.20 22.16 -5.10
N SER A 253 -10.36 21.54 -5.94
CA SER A 253 -9.87 22.19 -7.17
C SER A 253 -10.99 22.42 -8.19
N ARG A 254 -11.87 21.44 -8.41
CA ARG A 254 -13.02 21.55 -9.32
C ARG A 254 -14.06 22.55 -8.81
N PHE A 255 -14.42 22.52 -7.52
CA PHE A 255 -15.33 23.52 -6.93
C PHE A 255 -14.80 24.95 -7.12
N ARG A 256 -13.50 25.17 -6.92
CA ARG A 256 -12.83 26.47 -7.15
C ARG A 256 -12.68 26.83 -8.64
N GLU A 257 -12.82 25.88 -9.56
CA GLU A 257 -12.90 26.17 -11.00
C GLU A 257 -14.31 26.68 -11.35
N GLU A 258 -15.34 25.94 -10.93
CA GLU A 258 -16.74 26.27 -11.17
C GLU A 258 -17.15 27.61 -10.52
N LEU A 259 -16.70 27.89 -9.28
CA LEU A 259 -16.94 29.17 -8.60
C LEU A 259 -16.36 30.41 -9.31
N ARG A 260 -15.49 30.23 -10.31
CA ARG A 260 -14.87 31.32 -11.09
C ARG A 260 -15.51 31.52 -12.46
N ARG A 261 -16.59 30.81 -12.78
CA ARG A 261 -17.40 31.05 -13.97
C ARG A 261 -18.48 32.08 -13.64
N ASP A 262 -18.48 33.20 -14.37
CA ASP A 262 -19.36 34.35 -14.11
C ASP A 262 -20.85 33.94 -14.04
N GLY A 263 -21.55 34.41 -13.01
CA GLY A 263 -22.98 34.14 -12.78
C GLY A 263 -23.31 32.80 -12.11
N THR A 264 -22.34 31.94 -11.80
CA THR A 264 -22.58 30.61 -11.21
C THR A 264 -22.94 30.70 -9.71
N SER A 265 -24.02 30.04 -9.28
CA SER A 265 -24.39 29.96 -7.86
C SER A 265 -23.55 28.92 -7.09
N VAL A 266 -23.50 29.03 -5.76
CA VAL A 266 -22.84 28.01 -4.92
C VAL A 266 -23.55 26.64 -4.99
N GLU A 267 -24.86 26.59 -5.23
CA GLU A 267 -25.58 25.32 -5.41
C GLU A 267 -25.20 24.68 -6.76
N ASP A 268 -25.15 25.46 -7.85
CA ASP A 268 -24.86 24.95 -9.20
C ASP A 268 -23.39 24.60 -9.41
N ALA A 269 -22.47 25.37 -8.83
CA ALA A 269 -21.05 25.02 -8.81
C ALA A 269 -20.78 23.72 -8.03
N LEU A 270 -21.48 23.52 -6.90
CA LEU A 270 -21.39 22.27 -6.14
C LEU A 270 -22.01 21.10 -6.89
N ALA A 271 -23.19 21.27 -7.49
CA ALA A 271 -23.85 20.24 -8.28
C ALA A 271 -23.00 19.80 -9.49
N THR A 272 -22.40 20.76 -10.21
CA THR A 272 -21.48 20.50 -11.33
C THR A 272 -20.19 19.82 -10.87
N THR A 273 -19.69 20.18 -9.68
CA THR A 273 -18.54 19.51 -9.05
C THR A 273 -18.87 18.06 -8.70
N MET A 274 -20.05 17.79 -8.13
CA MET A 274 -20.49 16.43 -7.82
C MET A 274 -20.69 15.58 -9.08
N ASP A 275 -21.37 16.08 -10.11
CA ASP A 275 -21.67 15.29 -11.32
C ASP A 275 -20.43 15.04 -12.22
N THR A 276 -19.36 15.82 -12.04
CA THR A 276 -18.04 15.56 -12.63
C THR A 276 -17.06 14.93 -11.63
N ALA A 277 -16.34 15.71 -10.83
CA ALA A 277 -15.31 15.21 -9.92
C ALA A 277 -15.83 14.22 -8.86
N GLY A 278 -17.02 14.47 -8.29
CA GLY A 278 -17.63 13.56 -7.31
C GLY A 278 -17.99 12.19 -7.92
N ARG A 279 -18.40 12.17 -9.19
CA ARG A 279 -18.59 10.92 -9.94
C ARG A 279 -17.28 10.19 -10.15
N THR A 280 -16.20 10.88 -10.53
CA THR A 280 -14.88 10.24 -10.73
C THR A 280 -14.36 9.68 -9.41
N VAL A 281 -14.42 10.45 -8.31
CA VAL A 281 -14.05 10.00 -6.94
C VAL A 281 -14.84 8.76 -6.51
N ALA A 282 -16.13 8.67 -6.86
CA ALA A 282 -16.93 7.48 -6.54
C ALA A 282 -16.52 6.24 -7.34
N VAL A 283 -16.14 6.40 -8.62
CA VAL A 283 -15.61 5.31 -9.46
C VAL A 283 -14.21 4.89 -8.99
N SER A 284 -13.37 5.86 -8.63
CA SER A 284 -12.09 5.70 -7.93
C SER A 284 -12.22 4.77 -6.72
N GLY A 285 -12.97 5.20 -5.69
CA GLY A 285 -13.09 4.43 -4.47
C GLY A 285 -13.68 3.03 -4.66
N VAL A 286 -14.64 2.84 -5.59
CA VAL A 286 -15.11 1.49 -5.94
C VAL A 286 -14.00 0.64 -6.58
N THR A 287 -13.11 1.22 -7.38
CA THR A 287 -11.95 0.51 -7.97
C THR A 287 -10.96 0.09 -6.87
N VAL A 288 -10.59 1.00 -5.97
CA VAL A 288 -9.67 0.70 -4.85
C VAL A 288 -10.27 -0.33 -3.89
N ALA A 289 -11.56 -0.20 -3.52
CA ALA A 289 -12.24 -1.16 -2.64
C ALA A 289 -12.34 -2.56 -3.26
N VAL A 290 -12.60 -2.67 -4.57
CA VAL A 290 -12.63 -3.97 -5.25
C VAL A 290 -11.23 -4.56 -5.40
N ALA A 291 -10.19 -3.74 -5.64
CA ALA A 291 -8.81 -4.22 -5.57
C ALA A 291 -8.51 -4.83 -4.18
N LEU A 292 -8.78 -4.08 -3.11
CA LEU A 292 -8.55 -4.52 -1.73
C LEU A 292 -9.41 -5.72 -1.30
N SER A 293 -10.60 -5.93 -1.89
CA SER A 293 -11.36 -7.18 -1.69
C SER A 293 -10.67 -8.43 -2.22
N GLY A 294 -9.66 -8.28 -3.09
CA GLY A 294 -8.75 -9.36 -3.46
C GLY A 294 -7.90 -9.89 -2.30
N LEU A 295 -7.64 -9.10 -1.26
CA LEU A 295 -6.95 -9.56 -0.05
C LEU A 295 -7.82 -10.51 0.80
N LEU A 296 -9.15 -10.48 0.62
CA LEU A 296 -10.10 -11.38 1.29
C LEU A 296 -10.22 -12.75 0.60
N LEU A 297 -9.40 -13.02 -0.43
CA LEU A 297 -9.31 -14.33 -1.08
C LEU A 297 -8.23 -15.24 -0.46
N PHE A 298 -7.36 -14.67 0.37
CA PHE A 298 -6.23 -15.36 1.01
C PHE A 298 -6.63 -15.84 2.41
N ASP A 299 -6.05 -16.96 2.86
CA ASP A 299 -6.36 -17.52 4.18
C ASP A 299 -5.59 -16.85 5.34
N GLN A 300 -4.45 -16.18 5.07
CA GLN A 300 -3.63 -15.54 6.10
C GLN A 300 -4.39 -14.36 6.73
N ASN A 301 -4.65 -14.42 8.04
CA ASN A 301 -5.41 -13.40 8.78
C ASN A 301 -4.80 -11.99 8.63
N PHE A 302 -3.48 -11.89 8.49
CA PHE A 302 -2.79 -10.64 8.14
C PHE A 302 -3.39 -10.00 6.89
N LEU A 303 -3.41 -10.71 5.75
CA LEU A 303 -3.91 -10.17 4.48
C LEU A 303 -5.42 -9.85 4.56
N VAL A 304 -6.21 -10.74 5.15
CA VAL A 304 -7.65 -10.55 5.37
C VAL A 304 -7.93 -9.28 6.19
N SER A 305 -7.19 -9.08 7.29
CA SER A 305 -7.28 -7.89 8.15
C SER A 305 -6.92 -6.60 7.40
N MET A 306 -5.87 -6.63 6.57
CA MET A 306 -5.51 -5.50 5.70
C MET A 306 -6.60 -5.22 4.66
N GLY A 307 -7.27 -6.26 4.16
CA GLY A 307 -8.46 -6.17 3.32
C GLY A 307 -9.60 -5.43 4.02
N TYR A 308 -10.01 -5.88 5.22
CA TYR A 308 -11.06 -5.22 6.01
C TYR A 308 -10.74 -3.76 6.31
N GLY A 309 -9.55 -3.47 6.86
CA GLY A 309 -9.11 -2.11 7.16
C GLY A 309 -9.07 -1.22 5.93
N GLY A 310 -8.50 -1.71 4.83
CA GLY A 310 -8.43 -0.98 3.57
C GLY A 310 -9.81 -0.67 2.97
N ILE A 311 -10.71 -1.68 2.89
CA ILE A 311 -12.06 -1.51 2.33
C ILE A 311 -12.89 -0.55 3.18
N ALA A 312 -12.89 -0.72 4.50
CA ALA A 312 -13.58 0.18 5.44
C ALA A 312 -13.08 1.62 5.26
N THR A 313 -11.77 1.80 5.19
CA THR A 313 -11.11 3.09 4.98
C THR A 313 -11.54 3.75 3.67
N VAL A 314 -11.54 3.01 2.56
CA VAL A 314 -11.99 3.53 1.26
C VAL A 314 -13.46 3.98 1.31
N PHE A 315 -14.35 3.21 1.93
CA PHE A 315 -15.75 3.61 2.09
C PHE A 315 -15.91 4.87 2.96
N VAL A 316 -15.17 4.99 4.06
CA VAL A 316 -15.18 6.19 4.90
C VAL A 316 -14.62 7.41 4.15
N CYS A 317 -13.53 7.25 3.38
CA CYS A 317 -12.99 8.30 2.51
C CYS A 317 -14.01 8.75 1.46
N MET A 318 -14.73 7.82 0.82
CA MET A 318 -15.81 8.13 -0.13
C MET A 318 -16.94 8.91 0.56
N LEU A 319 -17.39 8.49 1.75
CA LEU A 319 -18.42 9.21 2.51
C LEU A 319 -17.95 10.61 2.91
N GLY A 320 -16.71 10.77 3.36
CA GLY A 320 -16.10 12.06 3.67
C GLY A 320 -16.05 12.99 2.45
N ALA A 321 -15.51 12.50 1.33
CA ALA A 321 -15.33 13.28 0.10
C ALA A 321 -16.64 13.60 -0.65
N LEU A 322 -17.67 12.76 -0.52
CA LEU A 322 -18.94 12.90 -1.24
C LEU A 322 -20.08 13.47 -0.38
N THR A 323 -19.91 13.62 0.94
CA THR A 323 -20.96 14.15 1.84
C THR A 323 -20.46 15.28 2.75
N VAL A 324 -19.37 15.09 3.48
CA VAL A 324 -18.84 16.08 4.45
C VAL A 324 -18.15 17.23 3.72
N LEU A 325 -17.22 16.92 2.81
CA LEU A 325 -16.49 17.93 2.05
C LEU A 325 -17.41 18.83 1.19
N PRO A 326 -18.42 18.31 0.46
CA PRO A 326 -19.36 19.16 -0.27
C PRO A 326 -20.20 20.04 0.68
N ALA A 327 -20.53 19.57 1.89
CA ALA A 327 -21.22 20.39 2.90
C ALA A 327 -20.32 21.52 3.43
N LEU A 328 -19.03 21.26 3.70
CA LEU A 328 -18.04 22.27 4.10
C LEU A 328 -17.84 23.32 2.99
N LEU A 329 -17.59 22.88 1.76
CA LEU A 329 -17.49 23.74 0.58
C LEU A 329 -18.76 24.59 0.39
N SER A 330 -19.94 24.01 0.66
CA SER A 330 -21.21 24.72 0.60
C SER A 330 -21.47 25.73 1.72
N VAL A 331 -20.76 25.64 2.85
CA VAL A 331 -20.82 26.64 3.94
C VAL A 331 -19.80 27.74 3.73
N LEU A 332 -18.61 27.41 3.20
CA LEU A 332 -17.56 28.38 2.90
C LEU A 332 -17.87 29.20 1.63
N GLY A 333 -18.33 28.55 0.56
CA GLY A 333 -18.56 29.19 -0.74
C GLY A 333 -17.29 29.94 -1.21
N PRO A 334 -17.37 31.23 -1.56
CA PRO A 334 -16.19 32.04 -1.92
C PRO A 334 -15.10 32.09 -0.86
N LYS A 335 -15.40 31.82 0.43
CA LYS A 335 -14.41 31.84 1.51
C LYS A 335 -13.38 30.70 1.43
N VAL A 336 -13.54 29.74 0.52
CA VAL A 336 -12.49 28.75 0.20
C VAL A 336 -11.22 29.44 -0.36
N ASP A 337 -11.36 30.60 -1.02
CA ASP A 337 -10.22 31.43 -1.47
C ASP A 337 -9.74 32.46 -0.40
N ALA A 338 -10.22 32.37 0.84
CA ALA A 338 -9.75 33.23 1.95
C ALA A 338 -8.38 32.79 2.50
N LEU A 339 -7.72 33.71 3.23
CA LEU A 339 -6.33 33.59 3.70
C LEU A 339 -5.33 33.22 2.58
N PRO A 340 -5.25 34.01 1.47
CA PRO A 340 -4.31 33.75 0.39
C PRO A 340 -2.88 34.14 0.78
N ILE A 341 -2.03 33.15 1.03
CA ILE A 341 -0.62 33.33 1.41
C ILE A 341 0.23 33.84 0.22
N ARG A 342 -0.23 33.60 -1.03
CA ARG A 342 0.48 34.04 -2.24
C ARG A 342 -0.50 34.67 -3.23
N ARG A 343 -0.23 35.91 -3.67
CA ARG A 343 -0.95 36.54 -4.81
C ARG A 343 -0.79 35.65 -6.05
N ARG A 344 -1.83 34.90 -6.40
CA ARG A 344 -1.89 34.04 -7.60
C ARG A 344 -1.67 34.89 -8.86
N ARG A 345 -0.47 34.82 -9.46
CA ARG A 345 -0.28 35.23 -10.86
C ARG A 345 -1.24 34.39 -11.71
N ARG A 346 -2.08 35.03 -12.54
CA ARG A 346 -2.89 34.33 -13.54
C ARG A 346 -1.96 33.48 -14.41
N HIS A 347 -2.12 32.15 -14.39
CA HIS A 347 -1.48 31.28 -15.38
C HIS A 347 -2.08 31.60 -16.75
N ARG A 348 -1.42 32.49 -17.50
CA ARG A 348 -1.55 32.52 -18.96
C ARG A 348 -1.03 31.17 -19.47
N ALA A 349 -1.72 30.59 -20.45
CA ALA A 349 -1.37 29.31 -21.04
C ALA A 349 -0.14 29.43 -21.98
N SER A 350 1.03 29.74 -21.42
CA SER A 350 2.31 29.38 -22.04
C SER A 350 2.44 27.86 -22.00
N ARG A 351 2.85 27.24 -23.12
CA ARG A 351 3.08 25.78 -23.21
C ARG A 351 3.85 25.27 -21.99
N GLY A 352 3.22 24.41 -21.21
CA GLY A 352 3.73 23.94 -19.94
C GLY A 352 5.00 23.12 -20.09
N TRP A 353 5.67 22.86 -18.98
CA TRP A 353 6.71 21.82 -18.93
C TRP A 353 6.13 20.46 -19.33
N TRP A 354 4.94 20.11 -18.81
CA TRP A 354 4.14 18.95 -19.22
C TRP A 354 3.80 18.95 -20.71
N GLY A 355 3.40 20.10 -21.28
CA GLY A 355 3.19 20.23 -22.72
C GLY A 355 4.47 19.93 -23.52
N ARG A 356 5.63 20.44 -23.10
CA ARG A 356 6.93 20.14 -23.74
C ARG A 356 7.29 18.66 -23.66
N ILE A 357 7.06 18.00 -22.52
CA ILE A 357 7.27 16.54 -22.37
C ILE A 357 6.33 15.80 -23.32
N ALA A 358 5.03 16.06 -23.27
CA ALA A 358 4.03 15.40 -24.11
C ALA A 358 4.34 15.55 -25.61
N TYR A 359 4.66 16.75 -26.09
CA TYR A 359 5.05 16.95 -27.50
C TYR A 359 6.40 16.30 -27.88
N SER A 360 7.31 16.08 -26.93
CA SER A 360 8.53 15.29 -27.17
C SER A 360 8.20 13.81 -27.34
N VAL A 361 7.41 13.25 -26.43
CA VAL A 361 6.95 11.85 -26.47
C VAL A 361 6.16 11.57 -27.75
N MET A 362 5.25 12.47 -28.13
CA MET A 362 4.44 12.38 -29.36
C MET A 362 5.25 12.40 -30.67
N ARG A 363 6.51 12.87 -30.63
CA ARG A 363 7.44 12.93 -31.78
C ARG A 363 8.32 11.70 -31.94
N ARG A 364 8.69 11.01 -30.84
CA ARG A 364 9.58 9.82 -30.86
C ARG A 364 9.03 8.68 -29.98
N PRO A 365 7.75 8.26 -30.16
CA PRO A 365 7.09 7.35 -29.23
C PRO A 365 7.80 6.00 -29.07
N VAL A 366 8.32 5.41 -30.16
CA VAL A 366 9.08 4.14 -30.10
C VAL A 366 10.29 4.24 -29.18
N VAL A 367 11.04 5.36 -29.23
CA VAL A 367 12.23 5.56 -28.40
C VAL A 367 11.84 5.63 -26.91
N TYR A 368 10.76 6.34 -26.58
CA TYR A 368 10.26 6.40 -25.21
C TYR A 368 9.72 5.05 -24.73
N VAL A 369 8.97 4.30 -25.55
CA VAL A 369 8.52 2.94 -25.16
C VAL A 369 9.72 2.03 -24.89
N VAL A 370 10.66 1.92 -25.83
CA VAL A 370 11.81 1.02 -25.68
C VAL A 370 12.70 1.41 -24.50
N ALA A 371 13.04 2.69 -24.35
CA ALA A 371 13.88 3.15 -23.24
C ALA A 371 13.20 2.98 -21.87
N THR A 372 11.90 3.27 -21.77
CA THR A 372 11.15 3.12 -20.52
C THR A 372 10.92 1.65 -20.16
N VAL A 373 10.55 0.80 -21.12
CA VAL A 373 10.39 -0.65 -20.85
C VAL A 373 11.74 -1.28 -20.49
N ALA A 374 12.82 -0.92 -21.17
CA ALA A 374 14.17 -1.39 -20.79
C ALA A 374 14.57 -0.94 -19.37
N LEU A 375 14.26 0.30 -18.98
CA LEU A 375 14.50 0.79 -17.62
C LEU A 375 13.67 0.01 -16.58
N LEU A 376 12.38 -0.18 -16.81
CA LEU A 376 11.49 -0.89 -15.88
C LEU A 376 11.88 -2.38 -15.74
N LEU A 377 12.26 -3.04 -16.83
CA LEU A 377 12.75 -4.42 -16.79
C LEU A 377 14.14 -4.54 -16.15
N ALA A 378 15.04 -3.58 -16.36
CA ALA A 378 16.34 -3.55 -15.69
C ALA A 378 16.20 -3.33 -14.16
N LEU A 379 15.32 -2.43 -13.74
CA LEU A 379 14.97 -2.23 -12.33
C LEU A 379 14.23 -3.43 -11.72
N GLY A 380 13.48 -4.19 -12.53
CA GLY A 380 12.79 -5.40 -12.08
C GLY A 380 13.63 -6.68 -12.08
N GLY A 381 14.77 -6.70 -12.78
CA GLY A 381 15.67 -7.86 -12.85
C GLY A 381 16.08 -8.47 -11.49
N PRO A 382 16.36 -7.68 -10.43
CA PRO A 382 16.68 -8.21 -9.10
C PRO A 382 15.54 -9.03 -8.46
N PHE A 383 14.28 -8.82 -8.84
CA PHE A 383 13.15 -9.62 -8.32
C PHE A 383 13.28 -11.12 -8.66
N LEU A 384 14.02 -11.46 -9.72
CA LEU A 384 14.36 -12.85 -10.08
C LEU A 384 15.35 -13.52 -9.09
N ARG A 385 15.84 -12.78 -8.09
CA ARG A 385 16.73 -13.24 -7.01
C ARG A 385 16.08 -13.09 -5.63
N ILE A 386 14.76 -12.94 -5.58
CA ILE A 386 14.06 -12.82 -4.30
C ILE A 386 14.26 -14.09 -3.45
N ASN A 387 14.59 -13.89 -2.19
CA ASN A 387 14.63 -14.95 -1.19
C ASN A 387 13.46 -14.76 -0.22
N TRP A 388 12.71 -15.82 0.05
CA TRP A 388 11.51 -15.80 0.88
C TRP A 388 11.83 -16.33 2.27
N GLY A 389 11.45 -15.59 3.32
CA GLY A 389 11.71 -15.97 4.71
C GLY A 389 10.58 -15.51 5.63
N GLY A 390 10.64 -15.97 6.89
CA GLY A 390 9.64 -15.61 7.91
C GLY A 390 9.78 -14.16 8.40
N ILE A 391 9.02 -13.84 9.43
CA ILE A 391 9.19 -12.61 10.22
C ILE A 391 9.75 -13.02 11.58
N ASP A 392 10.94 -12.51 11.89
CA ASP A 392 11.70 -12.79 13.10
C ASP A 392 12.05 -11.49 13.85
N ALA A 393 12.78 -11.61 14.97
CA ALA A 393 13.21 -10.47 15.77
C ALA A 393 14.17 -9.53 15.03
N GLY A 394 14.78 -9.93 13.90
CA GLY A 394 15.56 -9.06 13.02
C GLY A 394 14.71 -7.96 12.36
N ALA A 395 13.38 -8.11 12.34
CA ALA A 395 12.47 -7.04 11.91
C ALA A 395 12.44 -5.82 12.86
N LEU A 396 12.96 -5.95 14.09
CA LEU A 396 13.06 -4.88 15.10
C LEU A 396 14.34 -4.03 14.92
N PRO A 397 14.36 -2.80 15.47
CA PRO A 397 15.57 -1.99 15.57
C PRO A 397 16.71 -2.66 16.36
N GLU A 398 17.94 -2.37 15.97
CA GLU A 398 19.14 -2.63 16.77
C GLU A 398 19.00 -1.97 18.17
N GLY A 399 19.35 -2.70 19.23
CA GLY A 399 19.14 -2.27 20.62
C GLY A 399 17.74 -2.50 21.17
N THR A 400 16.93 -3.38 20.56
CA THR A 400 15.70 -3.93 21.17
C THR A 400 16.02 -5.29 21.78
N ASP A 401 15.61 -5.54 23.02
CA ASP A 401 16.04 -6.73 23.79
C ASP A 401 15.64 -8.05 23.12
N ALA A 402 14.41 -8.16 22.60
CA ALA A 402 13.96 -9.36 21.89
C ALA A 402 14.83 -9.73 20.68
N ARG A 403 15.42 -8.71 20.03
CA ARG A 403 16.38 -8.88 18.95
C ARG A 403 17.78 -9.21 19.47
N ALA A 404 18.24 -8.55 20.54
CA ALA A 404 19.52 -8.86 21.18
C ALA A 404 19.57 -10.31 21.69
N VAL A 405 18.45 -10.84 22.22
CA VAL A 405 18.30 -12.25 22.60
C VAL A 405 18.40 -13.17 21.39
N ALA A 406 17.70 -12.87 20.29
CA ALA A 406 17.78 -13.68 19.07
C ALA A 406 19.20 -13.72 18.47
N GLU A 407 19.83 -12.55 18.29
CA GLU A 407 21.22 -12.44 17.81
C GLU A 407 22.21 -13.14 18.76
N ALA A 408 21.98 -13.10 20.07
CA ALA A 408 22.80 -13.81 21.05
C ALA A 408 22.69 -15.33 20.91
N LEU A 409 21.47 -15.87 20.81
CA LEU A 409 21.20 -17.31 20.66
C LEU A 409 21.83 -17.87 19.38
N GLU A 410 21.82 -17.10 18.28
CA GLU A 410 22.45 -17.51 17.02
C GLU A 410 24.00 -17.48 17.08
N THR A 411 24.58 -16.49 17.77
CA THR A 411 26.02 -16.19 17.70
C THR A 411 26.88 -16.76 18.84
N ARG A 412 26.34 -16.92 20.05
CA ARG A 412 27.09 -17.29 21.27
C ARG A 412 26.80 -18.68 21.83
N PHE A 413 25.68 -19.28 21.45
CA PHE A 413 25.25 -20.60 21.88
C PHE A 413 25.45 -21.63 20.74
N PRO A 414 25.36 -22.95 21.01
CA PRO A 414 25.57 -23.96 19.98
C PRO A 414 24.53 -23.85 18.84
N ARG A 415 25.03 -23.70 17.60
CA ARG A 415 24.20 -23.49 16.40
C ARG A 415 23.18 -24.60 16.17
N ASN A 416 22.11 -24.23 15.47
CA ASN A 416 21.07 -25.11 14.93
C ASN A 416 20.35 -25.92 16.03
N ALA A 417 20.05 -25.26 17.15
CA ALA A 417 19.18 -25.76 18.23
C ALA A 417 17.76 -25.16 18.19
N THR A 418 17.54 -24.10 17.39
CA THR A 418 16.37 -23.20 17.49
C THR A 418 15.37 -23.26 16.34
N SER A 419 15.70 -23.89 15.20
CA SER A 419 14.78 -24.02 14.04
C SER A 419 14.96 -25.32 13.23
N PRO A 420 14.87 -26.52 13.84
CA PRO A 420 14.82 -27.77 13.09
C PRO A 420 13.55 -27.88 12.23
N ILE A 421 13.58 -28.75 11.22
CA ILE A 421 12.36 -29.23 10.55
C ILE A 421 11.75 -30.31 11.45
N ASN A 422 10.52 -30.12 11.92
CA ASN A 422 9.87 -31.03 12.87
C ASN A 422 8.88 -31.94 12.14
N ALA A 423 9.25 -33.21 11.98
CA ALA A 423 8.40 -34.27 11.47
C ALA A 423 7.64 -34.93 12.64
N VAL A 424 6.35 -34.65 12.73
CA VAL A 424 5.46 -35.16 13.77
C VAL A 424 4.76 -36.41 13.25
N VAL A 425 5.22 -37.57 13.71
CA VAL A 425 4.66 -38.90 13.42
C VAL A 425 3.49 -39.17 14.35
N THR A 426 2.38 -39.67 13.83
CA THR A 426 1.19 -40.06 14.59
C THR A 426 0.68 -41.45 14.21
N GLY A 427 -0.05 -42.11 15.10
CA GLY A 427 -0.73 -43.38 14.83
C GLY A 427 0.12 -44.64 15.04
N THR A 428 1.41 -44.50 15.39
CA THR A 428 2.28 -45.63 15.78
C THR A 428 3.05 -45.33 17.06
N SER A 429 3.39 -46.40 17.79
CA SER A 429 4.35 -46.39 18.89
C SER A 429 5.41 -47.48 18.73
N ASP A 430 5.49 -48.10 17.53
CA ASP A 430 6.55 -49.04 17.20
C ASP A 430 7.88 -48.28 17.03
N ARG A 431 8.71 -48.39 18.08
CA ARG A 431 10.02 -47.76 18.15
C ARG A 431 10.93 -48.18 16.99
N ALA A 432 10.87 -49.44 16.53
CA ALA A 432 11.71 -49.87 15.41
C ALA A 432 11.30 -49.21 14.10
N ALA A 433 10.00 -48.97 13.90
CA ALA A 433 9.49 -48.26 12.73
C ALA A 433 9.73 -46.73 12.78
N ILE A 434 9.81 -46.16 13.99
CA ILE A 434 10.19 -44.76 14.25
C ILE A 434 11.69 -44.56 14.04
N ASP A 435 12.54 -45.39 14.66
CA ASP A 435 14.00 -45.32 14.53
C ASP A 435 14.41 -45.48 13.05
N ALA A 436 13.83 -46.47 12.35
CA ALA A 436 14.03 -46.68 10.91
C ALA A 436 13.35 -45.62 10.00
N PHE A 437 12.60 -44.67 10.54
CA PHE A 437 12.18 -43.45 9.84
C PHE A 437 13.15 -42.30 10.12
N SER A 438 13.59 -42.15 11.37
CA SER A 438 14.66 -41.21 11.77
C SER A 438 15.93 -41.42 10.95
N GLU A 439 16.40 -42.68 10.81
CA GLU A 439 17.56 -43.02 9.95
C GLU A 439 17.36 -42.65 8.47
N ARG A 440 16.12 -42.73 7.95
CA ARG A 440 15.80 -42.34 6.57
C ARG A 440 15.76 -40.83 6.39
N LEU A 441 15.27 -40.08 7.39
CA LEU A 441 15.30 -38.62 7.37
C LEU A 441 16.74 -38.07 7.52
N ALA A 442 17.56 -38.69 8.36
CA ALA A 442 18.99 -38.36 8.48
C ALA A 442 19.81 -38.68 7.22
N ALA A 443 19.30 -39.56 6.34
CA ALA A 443 19.92 -39.92 5.07
C ALA A 443 19.48 -39.03 3.88
N LEU A 444 18.61 -38.03 4.09
CA LEU A 444 18.17 -37.12 3.03
C LEU A 444 19.28 -36.11 2.63
N PRO A 445 19.43 -35.80 1.34
CA PRO A 445 20.31 -34.73 0.85
C PRO A 445 20.15 -33.39 1.60
N GLY A 446 21.15 -33.04 2.42
CA GLY A 446 21.19 -31.78 3.18
C GLY A 446 20.69 -31.88 4.63
N ALA A 447 20.12 -33.02 5.04
CA ALA A 447 20.03 -33.35 6.46
C ALA A 447 21.43 -33.62 7.02
N ALA A 448 21.66 -33.15 8.25
CA ALA A 448 22.87 -33.40 9.03
C ALA A 448 22.64 -34.45 10.13
N ASP A 449 21.42 -34.49 10.69
CA ASP A 449 20.98 -35.42 11.74
C ASP A 449 19.44 -35.43 11.80
N ALA A 450 18.84 -36.50 12.32
CA ALA A 450 17.41 -36.55 12.62
C ALA A 450 17.16 -37.36 13.91
N THR A 451 16.72 -36.67 14.96
CA THR A 451 16.60 -37.23 16.32
C THR A 451 15.20 -37.09 16.88
N VAL A 452 14.74 -38.12 17.61
CA VAL A 452 13.48 -38.07 18.36
C VAL A 452 13.62 -37.09 19.52
N THR A 453 12.89 -35.97 19.47
CA THR A 453 12.92 -34.91 20.49
C THR A 453 11.81 -35.06 21.53
N GLY A 454 10.66 -35.65 21.16
CA GLY A 454 9.59 -35.96 22.11
C GLY A 454 8.73 -37.13 21.65
N SER A 455 8.16 -37.90 22.60
CA SER A 455 7.27 -39.02 22.30
C SER A 455 6.26 -39.25 23.42
N SER A 456 4.98 -39.39 23.06
CA SER A 456 3.85 -39.56 23.98
C SER A 456 2.74 -40.37 23.31
N GLY A 457 2.31 -41.48 23.94
CA GLY A 457 1.25 -42.35 23.41
C GLY A 457 1.60 -42.95 22.04
N THR A 458 0.96 -42.44 20.99
CA THR A 458 1.19 -42.80 19.58
C THR A 458 1.63 -41.60 18.72
N THR A 459 2.15 -40.54 19.35
CA THR A 459 2.71 -39.36 18.70
C THR A 459 4.19 -39.21 19.05
N THR A 460 5.02 -38.93 18.05
CA THR A 460 6.47 -38.77 18.19
C THR A 460 6.97 -37.66 17.27
N GLN A 461 7.70 -36.69 17.84
CA GLN A 461 8.37 -35.63 17.08
C GLN A 461 9.81 -36.04 16.78
N ILE A 462 10.18 -35.98 15.51
CA ILE A 462 11.55 -36.13 15.01
C ILE A 462 12.00 -34.76 14.50
N SER A 463 13.07 -34.23 15.08
CA SER A 463 13.66 -32.96 14.66
C SER A 463 14.82 -33.23 13.70
N VAL A 464 14.60 -32.91 12.42
CA VAL A 464 15.61 -32.98 11.36
C VAL A 464 16.43 -31.69 11.37
N ARG A 465 17.75 -31.85 11.52
CA ARG A 465 18.73 -30.75 11.56
C ARG A 465 19.48 -30.69 10.23
N TYR A 466 19.90 -29.50 9.86
CA TYR A 466 20.56 -29.20 8.58
C TYR A 466 21.58 -28.07 8.81
N ASP A 467 22.56 -27.92 7.91
CA ASP A 467 23.63 -26.89 8.01
C ASP A 467 23.41 -25.67 7.09
N ALA A 468 22.43 -25.74 6.18
CA ALA A 468 22.08 -24.66 5.27
C ALA A 468 21.29 -23.53 5.96
N ASP A 469 21.23 -22.36 5.32
CA ASP A 469 20.36 -21.26 5.76
C ASP A 469 18.87 -21.71 5.78
N PRO A 470 18.10 -21.41 6.84
CA PRO A 470 16.75 -21.93 7.06
C PRO A 470 15.74 -21.49 5.99
N TYR A 471 16.03 -20.42 5.26
CA TYR A 471 15.20 -19.87 4.21
C TYR A 471 15.77 -20.15 2.81
N SER A 472 16.90 -20.85 2.68
CA SER A 472 17.49 -21.16 1.38
C SER A 472 16.61 -22.11 0.56
N PRO A 473 16.66 -22.06 -0.80
CA PRO A 473 15.95 -23.01 -1.65
C PRO A 473 16.22 -24.47 -1.27
N ALA A 474 17.49 -24.82 -0.98
CA ALA A 474 17.87 -26.18 -0.61
C ALA A 474 17.18 -26.69 0.67
N THR A 475 16.95 -25.81 1.67
CA THR A 475 16.23 -26.18 2.89
C THR A 475 14.73 -26.29 2.65
N ARG A 476 14.16 -25.49 1.73
CA ARG A 476 12.76 -25.65 1.29
C ARG A 476 12.56 -26.96 0.49
N ASP A 477 13.52 -27.31 -0.36
CA ASP A 477 13.55 -28.58 -1.08
C ASP A 477 13.65 -29.76 -0.08
N LEU A 478 14.49 -29.64 0.98
CA LEU A 478 14.57 -30.63 2.06
C LEU A 478 13.25 -30.79 2.84
N VAL A 479 12.49 -29.70 3.10
CA VAL A 479 11.13 -29.83 3.67
C VAL A 479 10.23 -30.70 2.79
N GLN A 480 10.30 -30.51 1.46
CA GLN A 480 9.53 -31.33 0.53
C GLN A 480 10.01 -32.79 0.52
N GLU A 481 11.32 -33.05 0.56
CA GLU A 481 11.85 -34.42 0.68
C GLU A 481 11.44 -35.11 2.00
N VAL A 482 11.37 -34.37 3.12
CA VAL A 482 10.88 -34.88 4.42
C VAL A 482 9.37 -35.20 4.37
N ARG A 483 8.58 -34.47 3.56
CA ARG A 483 7.15 -34.74 3.33
C ARG A 483 6.90 -35.92 2.39
N ASP A 484 7.70 -36.05 1.33
CA ASP A 484 7.60 -37.16 0.37
C ASP A 484 8.24 -38.46 0.91
N ALA A 485 8.94 -38.41 2.03
CA ALA A 485 9.53 -39.57 2.71
C ALA A 485 8.43 -40.56 3.19
N PRO A 486 8.46 -41.85 2.80
CA PRO A 486 7.39 -42.79 3.13
C PRO A 486 7.18 -42.97 4.64
N ALA A 487 6.00 -42.59 5.14
CA ALA A 487 5.60 -42.72 6.54
C ALA A 487 5.73 -44.17 7.07
N PRO A 488 5.95 -44.37 8.38
CA PRO A 488 5.88 -45.68 9.01
C PRO A 488 4.54 -46.40 8.74
N ALA A 489 4.55 -47.73 8.71
CA ALA A 489 3.35 -48.51 8.39
C ALA A 489 2.21 -48.26 9.41
N GLY A 490 1.08 -47.76 8.93
CA GLY A 490 -0.08 -47.39 9.78
C GLY A 490 0.01 -46.00 10.42
N ALA A 491 1.09 -45.25 10.20
CA ALA A 491 1.29 -43.90 10.71
C ALA A 491 0.90 -42.81 9.69
N GLN A 492 0.72 -41.59 10.19
CA GLN A 492 0.71 -40.35 9.41
C GLN A 492 1.85 -39.45 9.87
N VAL A 493 2.38 -38.61 8.98
CA VAL A 493 3.46 -37.66 9.29
C VAL A 493 2.99 -36.26 8.89
N HIS A 494 3.29 -35.27 9.70
CA HIS A 494 3.07 -33.85 9.41
C HIS A 494 4.36 -33.07 9.67
N VAL A 495 4.78 -32.24 8.73
CA VAL A 495 6.06 -31.55 8.74
C VAL A 495 5.85 -30.05 8.97
N GLY A 496 6.39 -29.57 10.09
CA GLY A 496 6.34 -28.17 10.53
C GLY A 496 7.70 -27.61 10.93
N GLY A 497 7.67 -26.43 11.57
CA GLY A 497 8.86 -25.60 11.81
C GLY A 497 8.99 -24.49 10.76
N SER A 498 9.74 -23.44 11.07
CA SER A 498 9.71 -22.15 10.36
C SER A 498 9.95 -22.22 8.85
N THR A 499 10.79 -23.14 8.36
CA THR A 499 10.97 -23.35 6.92
C THR A 499 9.72 -23.93 6.26
N ALA A 500 9.03 -24.85 6.93
CA ALA A 500 7.79 -25.45 6.45
C ALA A 500 6.62 -24.45 6.49
N ASP A 501 6.59 -23.56 7.47
CA ASP A 501 5.62 -22.44 7.50
C ASP A 501 5.78 -21.52 6.28
N VAL A 502 7.02 -21.18 5.90
CA VAL A 502 7.32 -20.39 4.69
C VAL A 502 6.99 -21.16 3.40
N VAL A 503 7.21 -22.47 3.36
CA VAL A 503 6.80 -23.31 2.21
C VAL A 503 5.27 -23.34 2.06
N ASP A 504 4.53 -23.48 3.16
CA ASP A 504 3.07 -23.52 3.16
C ASP A 504 2.45 -22.13 2.87
N GLU A 505 3.06 -21.03 3.34
CA GLU A 505 2.69 -19.67 2.94
C GLU A 505 2.88 -19.47 1.42
N LEU A 506 4.04 -19.86 0.88
CA LEU A 506 4.30 -19.75 -0.56
C LEU A 506 3.31 -20.58 -1.41
N ALA A 507 2.92 -21.77 -0.94
CA ALA A 507 1.91 -22.60 -1.60
C ALA A 507 0.53 -21.94 -1.57
N GLY A 508 0.02 -21.55 -0.40
CA GLY A 508 -1.31 -20.95 -0.25
C GLY A 508 -1.46 -19.60 -0.96
N LEU A 509 -0.42 -18.77 -0.94
CA LEU A 509 -0.37 -17.54 -1.74
C LEU A 509 -0.32 -17.85 -3.25
N GLY A 510 0.44 -18.89 -3.64
CA GLY A 510 0.59 -19.35 -5.02
C GLY A 510 -0.72 -19.81 -5.66
N ASP A 511 -1.50 -20.63 -4.96
CA ASP A 511 -2.81 -21.11 -5.43
C ASP A 511 -3.88 -20.00 -5.49
N THR A 512 -3.74 -18.97 -4.63
CA THR A 512 -4.66 -17.83 -4.58
C THR A 512 -4.35 -16.74 -5.62
N LEU A 513 -3.08 -16.58 -6.03
CA LEU A 513 -2.63 -15.57 -6.99
C LEU A 513 -3.42 -15.52 -8.32
N PRO A 514 -3.78 -16.66 -8.97
CA PRO A 514 -4.64 -16.67 -10.16
C PRO A 514 -6.03 -16.07 -9.90
N TRP A 515 -6.63 -16.33 -8.73
CA TRP A 515 -7.93 -15.79 -8.35
C TRP A 515 -7.86 -14.30 -8.04
N LEU A 516 -6.79 -13.85 -7.38
CA LEU A 516 -6.50 -12.43 -7.19
C LEU A 516 -6.39 -11.70 -8.54
N ALA A 517 -5.60 -12.26 -9.47
CA ALA A 517 -5.41 -11.69 -10.81
C ALA A 517 -6.72 -11.65 -11.61
N LEU A 518 -7.56 -12.68 -11.48
CA LEU A 518 -8.88 -12.74 -12.12
C LEU A 518 -9.86 -11.72 -11.51
N LEU A 519 -9.93 -11.59 -10.19
CA LEU A 519 -10.83 -10.65 -9.51
C LEU A 519 -10.39 -9.20 -9.77
N VAL A 520 -9.16 -8.84 -9.42
CA VAL A 520 -8.67 -7.46 -9.49
C VAL A 520 -8.48 -7.02 -10.94
N GLY A 521 -7.82 -7.85 -11.76
CA GLY A 521 -7.63 -7.59 -13.17
C GLY A 521 -8.94 -7.61 -13.96
N GLY A 522 -9.84 -8.56 -13.68
CA GLY A 522 -11.13 -8.68 -14.34
C GLY A 522 -12.11 -7.56 -13.99
N ALA A 523 -12.25 -7.20 -12.71
CA ALA A 523 -13.10 -6.08 -12.29
C ALA A 523 -12.58 -4.74 -12.85
N THR A 524 -11.26 -4.53 -12.80
CA THR A 524 -10.60 -3.37 -13.44
C THR A 524 -10.83 -3.35 -14.95
N PHE A 525 -10.73 -4.50 -15.61
CA PHE A 525 -11.01 -4.62 -17.04
C PHE A 525 -12.44 -4.17 -17.37
N VAL A 526 -13.43 -4.68 -16.61
CA VAL A 526 -14.84 -4.33 -16.76
C VAL A 526 -15.08 -2.85 -16.47
N LEU A 527 -14.48 -2.29 -15.43
CA LEU A 527 -14.67 -0.89 -15.04
C LEU A 527 -14.11 0.08 -16.10
N LEU A 528 -12.88 -0.13 -16.56
CA LEU A 528 -12.29 0.66 -17.65
C LEU A 528 -13.03 0.47 -18.98
N PHE A 529 -13.52 -0.74 -19.27
CA PHE A 529 -14.35 -0.99 -20.45
C PHE A 529 -15.68 -0.22 -20.38
N LEU A 530 -16.35 -0.20 -19.23
CA LEU A 530 -17.58 0.54 -19.00
C LEU A 530 -17.38 2.07 -19.01
N ALA A 531 -16.19 2.55 -18.66
CA ALA A 531 -15.83 3.97 -18.73
C ALA A 531 -15.46 4.43 -20.15
N PHE A 532 -14.67 3.65 -20.91
CA PHE A 532 -14.06 4.12 -22.16
C PHE A 532 -14.54 3.43 -23.43
N GLY A 533 -15.30 2.34 -23.33
CA GLY A 533 -15.85 1.59 -24.47
C GLY A 533 -14.78 0.89 -25.33
N SER A 534 -13.64 0.56 -24.73
CA SER A 534 -12.46 -0.02 -25.40
C SER A 534 -12.01 -1.29 -24.68
N VAL A 535 -11.61 -2.30 -25.46
CA VAL A 535 -10.95 -3.53 -24.96
C VAL A 535 -9.44 -3.33 -24.81
N VAL A 536 -8.89 -2.32 -25.48
CA VAL A 536 -7.43 -2.11 -25.60
C VAL A 536 -6.89 -1.25 -24.45
N LEU A 537 -7.66 -0.26 -23.97
CA LEU A 537 -7.26 0.57 -22.82
C LEU A 537 -7.19 -0.22 -21.49
N PRO A 538 -8.11 -1.16 -21.19
CA PRO A 538 -7.97 -1.97 -19.99
C PRO A 538 -6.80 -2.95 -20.08
N LEU A 539 -6.60 -3.61 -21.22
CA LEU A 539 -5.49 -4.54 -21.39
C LEU A 539 -4.12 -3.86 -21.27
N LYS A 540 -3.94 -2.68 -21.87
CA LYS A 540 -2.68 -1.93 -21.70
C LYS A 540 -2.48 -1.49 -20.24
N ALA A 541 -3.53 -1.07 -19.54
CA ALA A 541 -3.43 -0.58 -18.16
C ALA A 541 -2.88 -1.67 -17.23
N ILE A 542 -3.43 -2.88 -17.32
CA ILE A 542 -2.98 -4.06 -16.57
C ILE A 542 -1.49 -4.36 -16.86
N VAL A 543 -1.09 -4.39 -18.14
CA VAL A 543 0.32 -4.63 -18.55
C VAL A 543 1.26 -3.53 -18.03
N MET A 544 0.81 -2.28 -18.04
CA MET A 544 1.64 -1.14 -17.62
C MET A 544 1.78 -1.04 -16.10
N ASN A 545 0.73 -1.38 -15.35
CA ASN A 545 0.82 -1.58 -13.90
C ASN A 545 1.79 -2.72 -13.57
N LEU A 546 1.70 -3.86 -14.28
CA LEU A 546 2.57 -5.01 -14.04
C LEU A 546 4.06 -4.67 -14.28
N LEU A 547 4.38 -3.87 -15.30
CA LEU A 547 5.74 -3.35 -15.53
C LEU A 547 6.20 -2.36 -14.45
N SER A 548 5.30 -1.57 -13.87
CA SER A 548 5.61 -0.67 -12.75
C SER A 548 5.85 -1.47 -11.45
N LEU A 549 5.05 -2.51 -11.22
CA LEU A 549 5.19 -3.43 -10.09
C LEU A 549 6.48 -4.24 -10.18
N SER A 550 6.85 -4.77 -11.35
CA SER A 550 8.12 -5.48 -11.49
C SER A 550 9.32 -4.60 -11.15
N ALA A 551 9.34 -3.34 -11.65
CA ALA A 551 10.38 -2.37 -11.31
C ALA A 551 10.39 -1.99 -9.82
N THR A 552 9.22 -1.97 -9.19
CA THR A 552 9.07 -1.72 -7.75
C THR A 552 9.66 -2.87 -6.93
N PHE A 553 9.25 -4.12 -7.19
CA PHE A 553 9.70 -5.27 -6.41
C PHE A 553 11.19 -5.56 -6.60
N GLY A 554 11.75 -5.32 -7.79
CA GLY A 554 13.20 -5.38 -7.99
C GLY A 554 13.95 -4.34 -7.15
N LEU A 555 13.44 -3.11 -7.01
CA LEU A 555 14.05 -2.13 -6.11
C LEU A 555 13.83 -2.48 -4.62
N VAL A 556 12.70 -3.10 -4.25
CA VAL A 556 12.48 -3.62 -2.89
C VAL A 556 13.51 -4.69 -2.54
N VAL A 557 13.84 -5.62 -3.46
CA VAL A 557 14.93 -6.59 -3.29
C VAL A 557 16.28 -5.88 -3.14
N LEU A 558 16.63 -4.94 -4.03
CA LEU A 558 17.89 -4.19 -3.94
C LEU A 558 18.05 -3.46 -2.58
N ILE A 559 16.96 -2.88 -2.06
CA ILE A 559 16.99 -2.13 -0.81
C ILE A 559 16.96 -3.06 0.41
N PHE A 560 15.91 -3.88 0.56
CA PHE A 560 15.63 -4.58 1.82
C PHE A 560 16.27 -5.97 1.92
N GLN A 561 16.52 -6.64 0.79
CA GLN A 561 17.20 -7.94 0.76
C GLN A 561 18.71 -7.79 0.59
N GLU A 562 19.15 -6.99 -0.40
CA GLU A 562 20.59 -6.74 -0.66
C GLU A 562 21.17 -5.57 0.18
N GLY A 563 20.35 -4.85 0.93
CA GLY A 563 20.80 -3.82 1.89
C GLY A 563 21.22 -2.46 1.29
N HIS A 564 21.01 -2.21 0.01
CA HIS A 564 21.34 -0.90 -0.58
C HIS A 564 20.43 0.19 0.01
N LEU A 565 21.01 1.11 0.79
CA LEU A 565 20.36 2.16 1.62
C LEU A 565 20.00 1.75 3.08
N SER A 566 20.40 0.57 3.56
CA SER A 566 20.25 0.14 4.98
C SER A 566 20.64 1.23 5.99
N GLY A 567 21.86 1.75 5.91
CA GLY A 567 22.38 2.80 6.79
C GLY A 567 21.80 4.21 6.56
N LEU A 568 21.07 4.46 5.47
CA LEU A 568 20.36 5.74 5.26
C LEU A 568 18.95 5.70 5.86
N LEU A 569 18.29 4.54 5.77
CA LEU A 569 16.93 4.32 6.26
C LEU A 569 16.91 3.72 7.69
N ASN A 570 18.09 3.42 8.26
CA ASN A 570 18.30 2.84 9.57
C ASN A 570 17.51 1.53 9.78
N PHE A 571 17.80 0.51 8.96
CA PHE A 571 17.27 -0.85 9.10
C PHE A 571 18.35 -1.89 8.76
N THR A 572 18.21 -3.09 9.30
CA THR A 572 19.09 -4.22 9.01
C THR A 572 18.49 -5.08 7.89
N ALA A 573 19.27 -5.44 6.87
CA ALA A 573 18.81 -6.27 5.76
C ALA A 573 18.87 -7.75 6.15
N LEU A 574 17.73 -8.44 6.10
CA LEU A 574 17.59 -9.82 6.60
C LEU A 574 17.95 -10.89 5.55
N GLY A 575 18.40 -10.50 4.35
CA GLY A 575 18.67 -11.44 3.25
C GLY A 575 17.44 -12.16 2.68
N ALA A 576 16.25 -11.90 3.22
CA ALA A 576 14.96 -12.48 2.81
C ALA A 576 13.81 -11.46 2.92
N ILE A 577 12.65 -11.81 2.35
CA ILE A 577 11.41 -11.02 2.33
C ILE A 577 10.23 -11.93 2.70
N ALA A 578 9.32 -11.44 3.56
CA ALA A 578 8.09 -12.14 3.92
C ALA A 578 7.10 -12.23 2.72
N PRO A 579 6.62 -13.42 2.32
CA PRO A 579 5.78 -13.61 1.13
C PRO A 579 4.51 -12.75 1.09
N ALA A 580 3.82 -12.56 2.21
CA ALA A 580 2.65 -11.68 2.31
C ALA A 580 2.92 -10.20 1.94
N MET A 581 4.16 -9.69 2.09
CA MET A 581 4.45 -8.24 1.93
C MET A 581 4.39 -7.77 0.46
N PRO A 582 4.99 -8.46 -0.53
CA PRO A 582 4.74 -8.15 -1.94
C PRO A 582 3.29 -8.31 -2.39
N ILE A 583 2.52 -9.25 -1.80
CA ILE A 583 1.09 -9.43 -2.10
C ILE A 583 0.28 -8.21 -1.65
N LEU A 584 0.48 -7.78 -0.40
CA LEU A 584 -0.11 -6.56 0.16
C LEU A 584 0.22 -5.33 -0.71
N MET A 585 1.50 -5.14 -1.03
CA MET A 585 1.96 -4.06 -1.91
C MET A 585 1.32 -4.13 -3.30
N LEU A 586 1.24 -5.31 -3.91
CA LEU A 586 0.63 -5.52 -5.23
C LEU A 586 -0.79 -4.99 -5.26
N VAL A 587 -1.62 -5.38 -4.29
CA VAL A 587 -3.04 -5.03 -4.28
C VAL A 587 -3.25 -3.53 -4.02
N LEU A 588 -2.56 -2.96 -3.03
CA LEU A 588 -2.66 -1.53 -2.72
C LEU A 588 -2.22 -0.67 -3.91
N LEU A 589 -1.07 -0.98 -4.51
CA LEU A 589 -0.53 -0.24 -5.64
C LEU A 589 -1.35 -0.40 -6.91
N PHE A 590 -1.95 -1.58 -7.13
CA PHE A 590 -2.86 -1.77 -8.25
C PHE A 590 -4.10 -0.89 -8.09
N GLY A 591 -4.73 -0.87 -6.91
CA GLY A 591 -5.85 0.03 -6.61
C GLY A 591 -5.51 1.51 -6.85
N ILE A 592 -4.43 1.99 -6.23
CA ILE A 592 -4.02 3.41 -6.30
C ILE A 592 -3.60 3.82 -7.73
N SER A 593 -2.88 2.97 -8.48
CA SER A 593 -2.48 3.29 -9.86
C SER A 593 -3.68 3.36 -10.81
N MET A 594 -4.68 2.49 -10.61
CA MET A 594 -5.85 2.43 -11.50
C MET A 594 -6.66 3.73 -11.48
N ASP A 595 -6.86 4.30 -10.29
CA ASP A 595 -7.54 5.58 -10.10
C ASP A 595 -6.95 6.69 -10.98
N TYR A 596 -5.63 6.89 -10.90
CA TYR A 596 -4.95 7.90 -11.72
C TYR A 596 -5.03 7.59 -13.23
N GLU A 597 -5.19 6.32 -13.65
CA GLU A 597 -5.38 6.02 -15.08
C GLU A 597 -6.81 6.33 -15.53
N VAL A 598 -7.83 6.08 -14.70
CA VAL A 598 -9.19 6.56 -14.96
C VAL A 598 -9.19 8.10 -15.11
N PHE A 599 -8.55 8.83 -14.19
CA PHE A 599 -8.45 10.29 -14.27
C PHE A 599 -7.75 10.80 -15.54
N LEU A 600 -6.61 10.20 -15.92
CA LEU A 600 -5.88 10.59 -17.14
C LEU A 600 -6.70 10.24 -18.40
N LEU A 601 -7.22 9.02 -18.51
CA LEU A 601 -7.95 8.56 -19.69
C LEU A 601 -9.29 9.28 -19.87
N SER A 602 -10.01 9.68 -18.81
CA SER A 602 -11.25 10.48 -18.96
C SER A 602 -10.96 11.84 -19.59
N ARG A 603 -9.88 12.52 -19.19
CA ARG A 603 -9.49 13.81 -19.80
C ARG A 603 -8.96 13.67 -21.22
N VAL A 604 -8.29 12.57 -21.54
CA VAL A 604 -7.92 12.25 -22.94
C VAL A 604 -9.17 11.90 -23.77
N ARG A 605 -10.15 11.18 -23.20
CA ARG A 605 -11.41 10.82 -23.84
C ARG A 605 -12.27 12.07 -24.15
N GLU A 606 -12.45 12.94 -23.15
CA GLU A 606 -13.16 14.24 -23.28
C GLU A 606 -12.60 15.08 -24.44
N GLU A 607 -11.28 15.20 -24.55
CA GLU A 607 -10.64 15.96 -25.63
C GLU A 607 -10.65 15.19 -26.97
N TYR A 608 -10.62 13.86 -26.96
CA TYR A 608 -10.73 13.04 -28.17
C TYR A 608 -12.13 13.11 -28.78
N ASP A 609 -13.19 12.97 -27.97
CA ASP A 609 -14.57 13.10 -28.44
C ASP A 609 -14.90 14.53 -28.90
N ARG A 610 -14.15 15.53 -28.43
CA ARG A 610 -14.22 16.92 -28.91
C ARG A 610 -13.47 17.17 -30.24
N THR A 611 -12.35 16.50 -30.48
CA THR A 611 -11.41 16.86 -31.57
C THR A 611 -11.17 15.80 -32.63
N GLY A 612 -11.52 14.53 -32.37
CA GLY A 612 -11.18 13.38 -33.21
C GLY A 612 -9.68 13.07 -33.34
N SER A 613 -8.80 13.84 -32.68
CA SER A 613 -7.35 13.78 -32.86
C SER A 613 -6.66 13.17 -31.64
N ASN A 614 -6.21 11.91 -31.77
CA ASN A 614 -5.47 11.22 -30.71
C ASN A 614 -4.25 12.01 -30.21
N VAL A 615 -3.49 12.64 -31.12
CA VAL A 615 -2.26 13.38 -30.76
C VAL A 615 -2.60 14.62 -29.94
N THR A 616 -3.62 15.37 -30.37
CA THR A 616 -4.08 16.58 -29.66
C THR A 616 -4.70 16.22 -28.31
N ALA A 617 -5.52 15.17 -28.28
CA ALA A 617 -6.22 14.70 -27.10
C ALA A 617 -5.27 14.21 -26.00
N VAL A 618 -4.30 13.35 -26.33
CA VAL A 618 -3.33 12.87 -25.34
C VAL A 618 -2.42 14.00 -24.85
N ALA A 619 -1.95 14.87 -25.75
CA ALA A 619 -1.08 15.99 -25.35
C ALA A 619 -1.79 17.01 -24.46
N ALA A 620 -3.02 17.40 -24.79
CA ALA A 620 -3.80 18.34 -23.98
C ALA A 620 -4.32 17.72 -22.67
N GLY A 621 -4.60 16.40 -22.66
CA GLY A 621 -4.88 15.65 -21.43
C GLY A 621 -3.71 15.74 -20.46
N VAL A 622 -2.51 15.30 -20.87
CA VAL A 622 -1.28 15.36 -20.06
C VAL A 622 -0.93 16.78 -19.63
N GLU A 623 -1.06 17.78 -20.51
CA GLU A 623 -0.77 19.19 -20.16
C GLU A 623 -1.72 19.76 -19.10
N ARG A 624 -2.96 19.26 -19.02
CA ARG A 624 -3.97 19.68 -18.03
C ARG A 624 -3.93 18.87 -16.73
N THR A 625 -3.69 17.56 -16.79
CA THR A 625 -3.71 16.69 -15.60
C THR A 625 -2.36 16.56 -14.91
N GLY A 626 -1.25 16.69 -15.64
CA GLY A 626 0.09 16.36 -15.12
C GLY A 626 0.48 17.09 -13.84
N SER A 627 0.12 18.37 -13.68
CA SER A 627 0.37 19.11 -12.44
C SER A 627 -0.50 18.67 -11.27
N ILE A 628 -1.73 18.21 -11.52
CA ILE A 628 -2.65 17.72 -10.47
C ILE A 628 -2.21 16.32 -10.05
N ILE A 629 -1.94 15.42 -11.01
CA ILE A 629 -1.44 14.06 -10.78
C ILE A 629 -0.11 14.08 -10.03
N THR A 630 0.84 14.94 -10.42
CA THR A 630 2.13 15.05 -9.70
C THR A 630 1.93 15.62 -8.29
N SER A 631 0.96 16.52 -8.09
CA SER A 631 0.65 17.07 -6.76
C SER A 631 0.06 16.01 -5.84
N ALA A 632 -0.87 15.21 -6.36
CA ALA A 632 -1.46 14.04 -5.69
C ALA A 632 -0.37 13.02 -5.31
N ALA A 633 0.41 12.56 -6.30
CA ALA A 633 1.51 11.63 -6.08
C ALA A 633 2.52 12.11 -5.02
N VAL A 634 2.91 13.39 -5.03
CA VAL A 634 3.83 13.95 -4.02
C VAL A 634 3.20 14.00 -2.63
N LEU A 635 1.89 14.25 -2.51
CA LEU A 635 1.19 14.18 -1.22
C LEU A 635 1.14 12.73 -0.72
N PHE A 636 0.78 11.77 -1.58
CA PHE A 636 0.72 10.34 -1.25
C PHE A 636 2.10 9.77 -0.86
N ILE A 637 3.16 10.19 -1.57
CA ILE A 637 4.56 9.87 -1.23
C ILE A 637 4.96 10.42 0.14
N VAL A 638 4.44 11.56 0.58
CA VAL A 638 4.70 12.08 1.94
C VAL A 638 3.89 11.33 3.00
N VAL A 639 2.61 11.01 2.73
CA VAL A 639 1.77 10.21 3.65
C VAL A 639 2.41 8.86 3.92
N ILE A 640 2.77 8.13 2.87
CA ILE A 640 3.33 6.77 2.98
C ILE A 640 4.82 6.80 3.32
N GLY A 641 5.59 7.76 2.79
CA GLY A 641 7.00 7.92 3.09
C GLY A 641 7.29 8.26 4.55
N ALA A 642 6.32 8.77 5.32
CA ALA A 642 6.44 8.89 6.76
C ALA A 642 6.61 7.53 7.47
N PHE A 643 6.03 6.44 6.94
CA PHE A 643 6.21 5.09 7.49
C PHE A 643 7.62 4.52 7.22
N ALA A 644 8.41 5.14 6.33
CA ALA A 644 9.82 4.83 6.20
C ALA A 644 10.65 5.24 7.43
N THR A 645 10.11 6.04 8.37
CA THR A 645 10.75 6.32 9.67
C THR A 645 10.32 5.35 10.78
N SER A 646 9.57 4.29 10.47
CA SER A 646 9.21 3.26 11.45
C SER A 646 10.44 2.54 12.00
N GLY A 647 10.33 1.98 13.21
CA GLY A 647 11.29 1.00 13.72
C GLY A 647 11.28 -0.31 12.95
N ILE A 648 10.13 -0.71 12.41
CA ILE A 648 9.90 -2.06 11.88
C ILE A 648 10.28 -2.17 10.40
N THR A 649 11.16 -3.12 10.08
CA THR A 649 11.74 -3.29 8.74
C THR A 649 10.67 -3.57 7.66
N PHE A 650 9.64 -4.36 7.93
CA PHE A 650 8.57 -4.62 6.94
C PHE A 650 7.60 -3.44 6.75
N ILE A 651 7.37 -2.62 7.78
CA ILE A 651 6.59 -1.36 7.63
C ILE A 651 7.36 -0.35 6.79
N LYS A 652 8.67 -0.25 7.00
CA LYS A 652 9.59 0.51 6.13
C LYS A 652 9.57 -0.03 4.69
N MET A 653 9.54 -1.35 4.51
CA MET A 653 9.48 -2.00 3.20
C MET A 653 8.23 -1.58 2.41
N VAL A 654 7.04 -1.70 3.03
CA VAL A 654 5.78 -1.25 2.42
C VAL A 654 5.82 0.26 2.15
N GLY A 655 6.27 1.07 3.11
CA GLY A 655 6.36 2.53 2.99
C GLY A 655 7.26 2.99 1.83
N VAL A 656 8.53 2.57 1.85
CA VAL A 656 9.52 2.93 0.81
C VAL A 656 9.12 2.34 -0.54
N GLY A 657 8.73 1.06 -0.58
CA GLY A 657 8.33 0.37 -1.80
C GLY A 657 7.11 1.02 -2.47
N MET A 658 6.09 1.39 -1.70
CA MET A 658 4.93 2.09 -2.25
C MET A 658 5.25 3.52 -2.68
N ALA A 659 6.08 4.26 -1.95
CA ALA A 659 6.51 5.60 -2.35
C ALA A 659 7.30 5.57 -3.68
N VAL A 660 8.18 4.58 -3.85
CA VAL A 660 8.90 4.30 -5.11
C VAL A 660 7.93 3.98 -6.24
N ALA A 661 6.95 3.10 -6.01
CA ALA A 661 5.98 2.70 -7.02
C ALA A 661 5.14 3.88 -7.52
N ILE A 662 4.65 4.73 -6.60
CA ILE A 662 3.88 5.93 -6.93
C ILE A 662 4.73 6.95 -7.68
N LEU A 663 6.00 7.11 -7.32
CA LEU A 663 6.95 7.96 -8.05
C LEU A 663 7.19 7.43 -9.49
N MET A 664 7.44 6.13 -9.62
CA MET A 664 7.70 5.46 -10.90
C MET A 664 6.49 5.49 -11.82
N ASP A 665 5.30 5.22 -11.27
CA ASP A 665 4.05 5.35 -11.99
C ASP A 665 3.82 6.79 -12.45
N ALA A 666 3.75 7.76 -11.53
CA ALA A 666 3.35 9.13 -11.84
C ALA A 666 4.31 9.84 -12.81
N THR A 667 5.60 9.48 -12.80
CA THR A 667 6.63 10.14 -13.64
C THR A 667 7.01 9.34 -14.88
N VAL A 668 7.28 8.03 -14.77
CA VAL A 668 7.84 7.23 -15.87
C VAL A 668 6.72 6.53 -16.66
N VAL A 669 5.82 5.83 -15.97
CA VAL A 669 4.70 5.15 -16.65
C VAL A 669 3.73 6.18 -17.22
N ARG A 670 3.26 7.10 -16.40
CA ARG A 670 2.11 7.97 -16.67
C ARG A 670 2.43 9.19 -17.54
N ALA A 671 3.63 9.75 -17.43
CA ALA A 671 4.05 10.90 -18.26
C ALA A 671 4.85 10.52 -19.51
N LEU A 672 5.49 9.34 -19.56
CA LEU A 672 6.28 8.88 -20.72
C LEU A 672 5.65 7.67 -21.43
N LEU A 673 5.42 6.56 -20.72
CA LEU A 673 4.97 5.31 -21.35
C LEU A 673 3.52 5.37 -21.85
N VAL A 674 2.56 5.89 -21.06
CA VAL A 674 1.14 5.99 -21.45
C VAL A 674 0.99 6.85 -22.71
N PRO A 675 1.56 8.07 -22.79
CA PRO A 675 1.41 8.89 -23.99
C PRO A 675 2.15 8.30 -25.20
N ALA A 676 3.29 7.63 -24.99
CA ALA A 676 4.02 6.96 -26.07
C ALA A 676 3.22 5.79 -26.66
N MET A 677 2.68 4.92 -25.81
CA MET A 677 1.90 3.75 -26.22
C MET A 677 0.60 4.17 -26.92
N MET A 678 -0.13 5.14 -26.36
CA MET A 678 -1.33 5.67 -27.01
C MET A 678 -1.02 6.31 -28.37
N ARG A 679 0.15 6.95 -28.53
CA ARG A 679 0.60 7.50 -29.82
C ARG A 679 0.88 6.41 -30.88
N LEU A 680 1.41 5.26 -30.48
CA LEU A 680 1.62 4.10 -31.37
C LEU A 680 0.29 3.44 -31.77
N MET A 681 -0.58 3.17 -30.80
CA MET A 681 -1.85 2.48 -31.02
C MET A 681 -2.87 3.31 -31.83
N GLY A 682 -2.77 4.64 -31.82
CA GLY A 682 -3.57 5.52 -32.67
C GLY A 682 -5.08 5.31 -32.51
N ARG A 683 -5.77 4.86 -33.57
CA ARG A 683 -7.22 4.58 -33.52
C ARG A 683 -7.57 3.31 -32.73
N VAL A 684 -6.63 2.37 -32.57
CA VAL A 684 -6.85 1.08 -31.88
C VAL A 684 -7.12 1.29 -30.38
N ASN A 685 -6.66 2.39 -29.79
CA ASN A 685 -7.01 2.80 -28.42
C ASN A 685 -8.52 2.79 -28.14
N TRP A 686 -9.36 3.09 -29.13
CA TRP A 686 -10.82 3.23 -28.94
C TRP A 686 -11.62 2.08 -29.57
N TRP A 687 -10.96 0.94 -29.80
CA TRP A 687 -11.57 -0.22 -30.44
C TRP A 687 -12.22 -1.19 -29.43
N ALA A 688 -13.40 -1.67 -29.80
CA ALA A 688 -14.07 -2.81 -29.17
C ALA A 688 -14.77 -3.64 -30.26
N PRO A 689 -14.84 -4.99 -30.12
CA PRO A 689 -15.52 -5.84 -31.07
C PRO A 689 -17.04 -5.64 -31.03
N GLY A 690 -17.71 -5.92 -32.16
CA GLY A 690 -19.13 -5.64 -32.41
C GLY A 690 -20.11 -5.92 -31.24
N PRO A 691 -20.13 -7.10 -30.60
CA PRO A 691 -21.04 -7.36 -29.49
C PRO A 691 -20.75 -6.51 -28.25
N LEU A 692 -19.47 -6.28 -27.91
CA LEU A 692 -19.08 -5.41 -26.79
C LEU A 692 -19.39 -3.93 -27.08
N ALA A 693 -19.20 -3.48 -28.33
CA ALA A 693 -19.61 -2.13 -28.74
C ALA A 693 -21.13 -1.90 -28.57
N ARG A 694 -21.97 -2.93 -28.79
CA ARG A 694 -23.42 -2.88 -28.50
C ARG A 694 -23.70 -2.85 -26.99
N LEU A 695 -22.96 -3.61 -26.19
CA LEU A 695 -23.09 -3.63 -24.72
C LEU A 695 -22.76 -2.25 -24.11
N TYR A 696 -21.62 -1.66 -24.49
CA TYR A 696 -21.27 -0.28 -24.14
C TYR A 696 -22.26 0.74 -24.71
N GLY A 697 -22.86 0.46 -25.86
CA GLY A 697 -23.98 1.22 -26.43
C GLY A 697 -25.23 1.29 -25.53
N ARG A 698 -25.43 0.30 -24.65
CA ARG A 698 -26.61 0.16 -23.78
C ARG A 698 -26.36 0.46 -22.29
N TYR A 699 -25.15 0.20 -21.80
CA TYR A 699 -24.78 0.33 -20.38
C TYR A 699 -23.54 1.20 -20.12
N GLY A 700 -22.86 1.70 -21.16
CA GLY A 700 -21.62 2.46 -21.04
C GLY A 700 -21.79 3.83 -20.38
N ILE A 701 -20.82 4.20 -19.55
CA ILE A 701 -20.76 5.50 -18.88
C ILE A 701 -20.34 6.57 -19.91
N ARG A 702 -21.30 7.38 -20.36
CA ARG A 702 -21.03 8.52 -21.24
C ARG A 702 -20.98 9.82 -20.45
N GLU A 703 -19.94 10.62 -20.66
CA GLU A 703 -19.83 12.01 -20.21
C GLU A 703 -20.48 12.99 -21.23
N THR A 704 -21.57 12.57 -21.87
CA THR A 704 -22.33 13.44 -22.78
C THR A 704 -23.12 14.47 -21.98
N THR A 705 -22.56 15.67 -21.82
CA THR A 705 -23.31 16.87 -21.44
C THR A 705 -24.56 16.97 -22.30
N ALA A 706 -25.73 17.13 -21.67
CA ALA A 706 -26.99 17.33 -22.37
C ALA A 706 -27.13 18.75 -22.94
N THR A 707 -26.16 19.17 -23.78
CA THR A 707 -26.37 20.24 -24.76
C THR A 707 -27.36 19.75 -25.79
N ASN A 708 -28.63 19.69 -25.40
CA ASN A 708 -29.77 19.69 -26.30
C ASN A 708 -29.51 20.81 -27.32
N PRO A 709 -29.33 20.49 -28.61
CA PRO A 709 -29.08 21.52 -29.61
C PRO A 709 -30.35 22.35 -29.70
N ARG A 710 -30.35 23.52 -29.04
CA ARG A 710 -31.37 24.54 -29.26
C ARG A 710 -31.45 24.72 -30.77
N LYS A 711 -32.58 24.32 -31.37
CA LYS A 711 -32.86 24.61 -32.78
C LYS A 711 -32.44 26.06 -33.01
N PRO A 712 -31.66 26.38 -34.06
CA PRO A 712 -31.35 27.76 -34.35
C PRO A 712 -32.67 28.51 -34.39
N LEU A 713 -32.84 29.47 -33.48
CA LEU A 713 -33.96 30.40 -33.55
C LEU A 713 -33.74 31.17 -34.85
N VAL A 714 -34.45 30.73 -35.89
CA VAL A 714 -34.53 31.45 -37.16
C VAL A 714 -35.20 32.78 -36.79
N VAL A 715 -34.37 33.77 -36.53
CA VAL A 715 -34.78 35.17 -36.44
C VAL A 715 -35.21 35.52 -37.85
N SER A 716 -36.49 35.27 -38.13
CA SER A 716 -37.15 35.67 -39.36
C SER A 716 -37.15 37.19 -39.40
N LEU A 717 -36.09 37.76 -39.98
CA LEU A 717 -36.02 39.16 -40.33
C LEU A 717 -37.10 39.42 -41.38
N THR A 718 -38.30 39.78 -40.89
CA THR A 718 -39.41 40.32 -41.68
C THR A 718 -39.02 41.69 -42.21
N ARG A 719 -38.10 41.68 -43.18
CA ARG A 719 -37.76 42.84 -43.99
C ARG A 719 -39.03 43.26 -44.72
N ARG A 720 -39.52 44.47 -44.42
CA ARG A 720 -40.65 45.07 -45.12
C ARG A 720 -40.36 45.09 -46.62
N GLU A 721 -41.10 44.32 -47.40
CA GLU A 721 -41.35 44.64 -48.80
C GLU A 721 -42.40 45.75 -48.83
N THR A 722 -41.92 46.98 -49.02
CA THR A 722 -42.81 48.10 -49.33
C THR A 722 -43.02 48.12 -50.84
N GLU A 723 -44.26 47.93 -51.28
CA GLU A 723 -44.62 48.03 -52.69
C GLU A 723 -44.30 49.43 -53.25
N ARG A 724 -43.57 49.47 -54.38
CA ARG A 724 -43.84 50.38 -55.50
C ARG A 724 -43.04 49.97 -56.73
N HIS A 725 -43.75 49.70 -57.82
CA HIS A 725 -43.15 49.54 -59.16
C HIS A 725 -42.48 50.84 -59.60
N SER A 726 -41.41 50.70 -60.38
CA SER A 726 -40.75 51.81 -61.08
C SER A 726 -41.30 51.95 -62.50
N THR A 727 -41.58 53.19 -62.89
CA THR A 727 -41.88 53.61 -64.27
C THR A 727 -41.32 55.01 -64.47
N GLY A 728 -40.59 55.26 -65.56
CA GLY A 728 -40.13 56.60 -65.93
C GLY A 728 -38.63 56.73 -66.14
N THR A 729 -38.21 56.60 -67.39
CA THR A 729 -36.92 57.07 -67.92
C THR A 729 -36.83 58.60 -67.92
N ALA A 730 -35.66 59.18 -67.61
CA ALA A 730 -35.07 60.32 -68.36
C ALA A 730 -33.73 60.80 -67.74
N SER A 731 -32.81 61.26 -68.61
CA SER A 731 -31.75 62.25 -68.32
C SER A 731 -30.66 61.92 -67.28
N ARG A 732 -29.51 62.60 -67.25
CA ARG A 732 -28.61 63.11 -68.32
C ARG A 732 -27.28 63.51 -67.66
N ASP A 733 -26.22 63.64 -68.46
CA ASP A 733 -24.95 64.36 -68.19
C ASP A 733 -24.06 63.84 -67.02
N ALA A 734 -22.73 63.92 -66.96
CA ALA A 734 -21.59 64.07 -67.89
C ALA A 734 -20.51 65.01 -67.31
N TYR A 735 -19.53 64.46 -66.56
CA TYR A 735 -18.19 65.06 -66.31
C TYR A 735 -17.27 64.04 -65.60
N ARG A 736 -15.92 64.09 -65.60
CA ARG A 736 -14.91 64.29 -66.66
C ARG A 736 -13.50 63.86 -66.13
N ASP A 737 -12.57 63.63 -67.05
CA ASP A 737 -11.14 63.25 -66.94
C ASP A 737 -10.28 63.82 -65.77
N GLY A 738 -9.20 63.10 -65.39
CA GLY A 738 -8.05 63.67 -64.64
C GLY A 738 -7.00 62.64 -64.12
N PRO A 739 -5.67 62.79 -64.37
CA PRO A 739 -4.66 61.73 -64.11
C PRO A 739 -3.61 61.98 -62.98
N ARG A 740 -2.74 60.96 -62.76
CA ARG A 740 -1.49 60.92 -61.94
C ARG A 740 -0.39 61.84 -62.52
N PRO A 741 0.65 62.33 -61.76
CA PRO A 741 1.84 61.55 -61.28
C PRO A 741 2.40 62.02 -59.87
N ALA A 742 3.14 61.28 -59.02
CA ALA A 742 4.53 60.74 -58.97
C ALA A 742 5.43 61.43 -57.88
N ASP A 743 6.63 60.86 -57.64
CA ASP A 743 7.83 61.40 -56.92
C ASP A 743 7.80 61.61 -55.37
N THR A 744 8.91 61.58 -54.59
CA THR A 744 10.23 60.87 -54.58
C THR A 744 10.93 60.98 -53.19
N HIS A 745 12.07 60.29 -52.95
CA HIS A 745 13.19 60.64 -52.03
C HIS A 745 13.00 60.60 -50.47
N THR A 746 13.99 60.36 -49.57
CA THR A 746 15.19 59.44 -49.49
C THR A 746 15.78 59.42 -48.05
N THR A 747 16.54 58.35 -47.68
CA THR A 747 17.69 58.32 -46.69
C THR A 747 17.47 58.71 -45.19
N SER A 748 18.30 58.34 -44.17
CA SER A 748 19.31 57.28 -43.91
C SER A 748 19.87 57.41 -42.48
N ARG A 749 20.35 56.34 -41.81
CA ARG A 749 21.52 56.32 -40.86
C ARG A 749 21.85 54.95 -40.22
N ASP A 750 23.04 54.43 -40.55
CA ASP A 750 24.15 53.88 -39.71
C ASP A 750 23.82 53.14 -38.39
N VAL A 751 24.23 51.88 -38.05
CA VAL A 751 25.43 51.01 -38.32
C VAL A 751 26.70 51.48 -37.57
N PRO A 752 27.60 50.61 -36.99
CA PRO A 752 27.71 49.13 -36.94
C PRO A 752 27.45 48.53 -35.50
N LEU A 753 28.07 47.52 -34.83
CA LEU A 753 29.29 46.67 -34.91
C LEU A 753 29.16 45.25 -34.25
N GLU A 754 30.04 44.33 -34.70
CA GLU A 754 30.81 43.23 -34.04
C GLU A 754 30.27 42.19 -32.99
N ALA A 755 30.34 40.93 -33.44
CA ALA A 755 31.19 39.81 -32.94
C ALA A 755 30.90 39.01 -31.63
N PRO A 756 31.37 37.73 -31.49
CA PRO A 756 30.67 36.73 -30.65
C PRO A 756 31.51 35.77 -29.73
N TRP A 757 30.81 35.03 -28.85
CA TRP A 757 31.25 33.81 -28.11
C TRP A 757 32.35 34.04 -27.01
N PRO A 758 32.65 33.07 -26.09
CA PRO A 758 32.24 31.66 -26.01
C PRO A 758 31.56 31.25 -24.68
N ARG A 759 31.69 29.96 -24.31
CA ARG A 759 30.99 29.22 -23.25
C ARG A 759 31.61 29.40 -21.86
N GLY A 760 30.79 29.17 -20.84
CA GLY A 760 31.14 28.58 -19.54
C GLY A 760 30.16 27.46 -19.25
#